data_AF-W5M882-F1
#
_entry.id   AF-W5M882-F1
#
_cell.length_a   1.000
_cell.length_b   1.000
_cell.length_c   1.000
_cell.angle_alpha   90.00
_cell.angle_beta   90.00
_cell.angle_gamma   90.00
#
_symmetry.space_group_name_H-M   'P 1'
#
loop_
_entity.id
_entity.type
_entity.pdbx_description
1 polymer ?
#
loop_
_entity_poly.entity_id
_entity_poly.type
_entity_poly.pdbx_seq_one_letter_code
_entity_poly.pdbx_strand_id
1 'polypeptide(L)'
;MDTKSIEIAALGRPLRLGMLYDCRNDTFIPGVTLWDREALMKDLDVSVKPNTEFKILASDSLREKTKAFNVRGSLKASILGGIIELGGSAKYLMDTSPSSRHCRVTLQYSRTTRFEQLTMTQLGQVMYEKVFEQHTATHVVTAVLYGAQAFFVFDQRTSDKKEKKNVAGGLKALIEKIPKIPIGSRGEMGVTEEDKENIQKFACTFHGDFEIQQNPSNYLEAVEVYRMLPSLLGENGEKAVPVRVWLYPLKSLDPRAARLMREISENLVSQIETVLVQCIKASRRSWDMQSDSTVAQFSIIKEKLHQFESIMAQYKTKFQKALSEILPVIRGGEQEEQALVNLLQSHSESPFTNSKQKKWLDEKESEINILRSYTDAMKGIPVMSSPSDLNSILFNPEIDTVICFTFTSLVYKEPYLSVLTHYLWQSKTSDNLKQNSAPVNGLSKEETQPWFASSDMMRVTLQWFIEYAEANRDNKKTQFIIATVSDQSSPGASIRLYRHGKLVTPAFRPVLKPDPPVPMPRTRDQFLQYACQLTPDLETVHRRLSVSERNIEMTRKKEKMPYPDHPERFEWHPQVLCREGLTGRCYWEVEWSGKGVTIGVACRGIGRKGKGYDSCLGHNDKSWGLECRGSGYSVWHNNNETVIPVSSSPRVGVYLDWVGGTLSFYSVSPDSMLHLHTLEAIFTEPLYPALGAKDNGCSFSLCQLE
;
A
#
# COMPACT_ATOMS: atom_id res chain seq x y z
N MET A 1 36.79 9.51 -36.59
CA MET A 1 36.38 8.28 -35.89
C MET A 1 35.76 7.26 -36.86
N ASP A 2 35.11 7.70 -37.95
CA ASP A 2 34.34 6.86 -38.91
C ASP A 2 35.10 6.22 -40.10
N THR A 3 36.36 5.77 -39.94
CA THR A 3 37.06 5.03 -41.03
C THR A 3 37.14 3.52 -40.80
N LYS A 4 36.66 3.04 -39.64
CA LYS A 4 36.75 1.63 -39.26
C LYS A 4 35.40 0.95 -39.45
N SER A 5 35.44 -0.27 -39.98
CA SER A 5 34.29 -1.16 -39.97
C SER A 5 33.81 -1.41 -38.55
N ILE A 6 32.51 -1.39 -38.33
CA ILE A 6 31.91 -1.70 -37.03
C ILE A 6 31.27 -3.08 -37.05
N GLU A 7 31.23 -3.73 -35.90
CA GLU A 7 30.63 -5.04 -35.71
C GLU A 7 29.41 -4.92 -34.79
N ILE A 8 28.29 -5.49 -35.20
CA ILE A 8 27.04 -5.47 -34.43
C ILE A 8 26.36 -6.84 -34.38
N ALA A 9 25.52 -7.05 -33.37
CA ALA A 9 24.63 -8.20 -33.28
C ALA A 9 23.45 -8.05 -34.25
N ALA A 10 23.10 -9.13 -34.96
CA ALA A 10 21.99 -9.13 -35.90
C ALA A 10 20.62 -9.05 -35.19
N LEU A 11 20.50 -9.69 -34.02
CA LEU A 11 19.30 -9.67 -33.16
C LEU A 11 18.02 -10.17 -33.84
N GLY A 12 18.15 -11.18 -34.70
CA GLY A 12 17.03 -11.78 -35.43
C GLY A 12 16.39 -10.87 -36.49
N ARG A 13 17.03 -9.74 -36.83
CA ARG A 13 16.56 -8.83 -37.88
C ARG A 13 16.92 -9.40 -39.26
N PRO A 14 16.01 -9.32 -40.25
CA PRO A 14 16.28 -9.81 -41.59
C PRO A 14 17.36 -8.96 -42.26
N LEU A 15 18.43 -9.59 -42.73
CA LEU A 15 19.52 -8.92 -43.42
C LEU A 15 20.21 -9.84 -44.42
N ARG A 16 20.97 -9.24 -45.34
CA ARG A 16 21.80 -9.91 -46.35
C ARG A 16 23.05 -9.09 -46.65
N LEU A 17 24.05 -9.73 -47.25
CA LEU A 17 25.24 -9.04 -47.76
C LEU A 17 24.86 -7.95 -48.77
N GLY A 18 25.61 -6.84 -48.75
CA GLY A 18 25.38 -5.68 -49.61
C GLY A 18 24.16 -4.82 -49.23
N MET A 19 23.39 -5.22 -48.22
CA MET A 19 22.27 -4.43 -47.70
C MET A 19 22.79 -3.18 -46.98
N LEU A 20 22.09 -2.07 -47.14
CA LEU A 20 22.46 -0.83 -46.48
C LEU A 20 21.98 -0.81 -45.02
N TYR A 21 22.69 -0.08 -44.16
CA TYR A 21 22.37 0.09 -42.75
C TYR A 21 22.51 1.56 -42.34
N ASP A 22 21.54 2.05 -41.57
CA ASP A 22 21.61 3.36 -40.95
C ASP A 22 21.92 3.25 -39.45
N CYS A 23 23.17 3.52 -39.07
CA CYS A 23 23.60 3.58 -37.67
C CYS A 23 22.89 4.65 -36.83
N ARG A 24 22.24 5.65 -37.44
CA ARG A 24 21.47 6.66 -36.70
C ARG A 24 20.23 6.03 -36.06
N ASN A 25 19.52 5.22 -36.86
CA ASN A 25 18.27 4.55 -36.48
C ASN A 25 18.44 3.05 -36.18
N ASP A 26 19.67 2.52 -36.22
CA ASP A 26 19.98 1.09 -36.11
C ASP A 26 19.08 0.18 -36.98
N THR A 27 18.87 0.58 -38.24
CA THR A 27 17.91 -0.05 -39.15
C THR A 27 18.58 -0.53 -40.45
N PHE A 28 18.25 -1.75 -40.88
CA PHE A 28 18.61 -2.29 -42.20
C PHE A 28 17.62 -1.79 -43.25
N ILE A 29 18.11 -1.35 -44.42
CA ILE A 29 17.27 -0.79 -45.49
C ILE A 29 16.99 -1.87 -46.53
N PRO A 30 15.75 -2.38 -46.64
CA PRO A 30 15.40 -3.38 -47.64
C PRO A 30 15.34 -2.78 -49.05
N GLY A 31 15.64 -3.62 -50.05
CA GLY A 31 15.45 -3.29 -51.47
C GLY A 31 16.51 -2.38 -52.10
N VAL A 32 17.29 -1.64 -51.33
CA VAL A 32 18.34 -0.74 -51.84
C VAL A 32 19.73 -1.36 -51.60
N THR A 33 20.52 -1.54 -52.65
CA THR A 33 21.88 -2.11 -52.61
C THR A 33 22.82 -1.31 -53.52
N LEU A 34 24.12 -1.32 -53.22
CA LEU A 34 25.15 -0.68 -54.06
C LEU A 34 25.50 -1.49 -55.32
N TRP A 35 25.17 -2.78 -55.28
CA TRP A 35 25.49 -3.77 -56.29
C TRP A 35 24.24 -4.58 -56.63
N ASP A 36 24.16 -5.10 -57.86
CA ASP A 36 23.15 -6.10 -58.17
C ASP A 36 23.51 -7.47 -57.56
N ARG A 37 22.57 -8.42 -57.63
CA ARG A 37 22.73 -9.74 -57.01
C ARG A 37 23.84 -10.56 -57.68
N GLU A 38 23.99 -10.46 -59.00
CA GLU A 38 24.96 -11.24 -59.74
C GLU A 38 26.38 -10.76 -59.40
N ALA A 39 26.56 -9.44 -59.40
CA ALA A 39 27.76 -8.76 -58.96
C ALA A 39 28.13 -9.15 -57.53
N LEU A 40 27.19 -9.21 -56.58
CA LEU A 40 27.44 -9.62 -55.18
C LEU A 40 27.85 -11.08 -55.01
N MET A 41 27.35 -11.98 -55.84
CA MET A 41 27.61 -13.42 -55.70
C MET A 41 28.89 -13.88 -56.40
N LYS A 42 29.40 -13.10 -57.38
CA LYS A 42 30.53 -13.48 -58.23
C LYS A 42 31.85 -13.70 -57.48
N ASP A 43 32.16 -12.83 -56.52
CA ASP A 43 33.45 -12.82 -55.79
C ASP A 43 33.23 -12.85 -54.27
N LEU A 44 32.38 -13.75 -53.78
CA LEU A 44 32.09 -13.94 -52.36
C LEU A 44 33.12 -14.87 -51.69
N ASP A 45 33.74 -14.41 -50.60
CA ASP A 45 34.57 -15.27 -49.75
C ASP A 45 33.69 -15.94 -48.68
N VAL A 46 33.68 -17.28 -48.67
CA VAL A 46 32.89 -18.09 -47.74
C VAL A 46 33.82 -19.01 -46.97
N SER A 47 33.84 -18.86 -45.65
CA SER A 47 34.60 -19.73 -44.75
C SER A 47 33.70 -20.46 -43.77
N VAL A 48 33.95 -21.75 -43.58
CA VAL A 48 33.23 -22.55 -42.58
C VAL A 48 33.78 -22.18 -41.20
N LYS A 49 32.90 -21.82 -40.27
CA LYS A 49 33.23 -21.38 -38.90
C LYS A 49 32.33 -22.09 -37.89
N PRO A 50 32.42 -23.43 -37.76
CA PRO A 50 31.57 -24.17 -36.86
C PRO A 50 32.07 -24.01 -35.43
N ASN A 51 31.24 -23.48 -34.55
CA ASN A 51 31.51 -23.43 -33.11
C ASN A 51 30.19 -23.63 -32.37
N THR A 52 30.19 -24.43 -31.31
CA THR A 52 29.00 -24.64 -30.46
C THR A 52 29.38 -24.37 -29.01
N GLU A 53 28.65 -23.47 -28.37
CA GLU A 53 28.84 -23.10 -26.97
C GLU A 53 27.50 -23.14 -26.24
N PHE A 54 27.56 -23.42 -24.94
CA PHE A 54 26.45 -23.22 -24.03
C PHE A 54 26.88 -22.41 -22.82
N LYS A 55 25.96 -21.62 -22.26
CA LYS A 55 26.20 -20.79 -21.08
C LYS A 55 24.99 -20.85 -20.15
N ILE A 56 25.25 -20.84 -18.85
CA ILE A 56 24.20 -20.75 -17.84
C ILE A 56 24.18 -19.34 -17.26
N LEU A 57 23.05 -18.66 -17.42
CA LEU A 57 22.84 -17.30 -16.94
C LEU A 57 21.96 -17.34 -15.69
N ALA A 58 22.55 -17.08 -14.52
CA ALA A 58 21.83 -17.07 -13.24
C ALA A 58 21.22 -15.69 -12.88
N SER A 59 21.24 -14.74 -13.82
CA SER A 59 20.78 -13.37 -13.63
C SER A 59 19.95 -12.90 -14.83
N ASP A 60 18.75 -12.40 -14.54
CA ASP A 60 17.81 -11.82 -15.52
C ASP A 60 18.11 -10.33 -15.81
N SER A 61 19.25 -9.80 -15.35
CA SER A 61 19.60 -8.39 -15.58
C SER A 61 19.81 -8.11 -17.06
N LEU A 62 19.34 -6.95 -17.54
CA LEU A 62 19.56 -6.53 -18.93
C LEU A 62 21.04 -6.55 -19.31
N ARG A 63 21.94 -6.12 -18.42
CA ARG A 63 23.39 -6.24 -18.58
C ARG A 63 23.85 -7.64 -18.99
N GLU A 64 23.45 -8.67 -18.23
CA GLU A 64 23.82 -10.06 -18.54
C GLU A 64 23.20 -10.54 -19.86
N LYS A 65 21.97 -10.13 -20.17
CA LYS A 65 21.33 -10.46 -21.46
C LYS A 65 22.03 -9.80 -22.64
N THR A 66 22.35 -8.51 -22.55
CA THR A 66 23.09 -7.81 -23.60
C THR A 66 24.47 -8.41 -23.80
N LYS A 67 25.12 -8.88 -22.73
CA LYS A 67 26.40 -9.60 -22.81
C LYS A 67 26.27 -10.94 -23.53
N ALA A 68 25.17 -11.68 -23.32
CA ALA A 68 24.91 -12.95 -24.01
C ALA A 68 24.78 -12.81 -25.54
N PHE A 69 24.34 -11.64 -26.01
CA PHE A 69 24.26 -11.27 -27.43
C PHE A 69 25.44 -10.42 -27.93
N ASN A 70 26.44 -10.14 -27.08
CA ASN A 70 27.54 -9.20 -27.37
C ASN A 70 27.08 -7.80 -27.81
N VAL A 71 25.98 -7.30 -27.24
CA VAL A 71 25.47 -5.95 -27.48
C VAL A 71 26.17 -4.94 -26.57
N ARG A 72 26.69 -3.84 -27.14
CA ARG A 72 27.40 -2.76 -26.43
C ARG A 72 27.06 -1.38 -27.00
N GLY A 73 27.44 -0.32 -26.28
CA GLY A 73 27.42 1.06 -26.74
C GLY A 73 26.12 1.50 -27.41
N SER A 74 26.26 2.01 -28.63
CA SER A 74 25.16 2.61 -29.39
C SER A 74 23.99 1.63 -29.59
N LEU A 75 24.25 0.37 -29.93
CA LEU A 75 23.17 -0.61 -30.14
C LEU A 75 22.39 -0.89 -28.86
N LYS A 76 23.06 -0.88 -27.70
CA LYS A 76 22.40 -1.00 -26.40
C LYS A 76 21.46 0.18 -26.13
N ALA A 77 21.88 1.40 -26.47
CA ALA A 77 21.02 2.59 -26.35
C ALA A 77 19.75 2.46 -27.18
N SER A 78 19.85 1.89 -28.39
CA SER A 78 18.70 1.65 -29.28
C SER A 78 17.73 0.61 -28.74
N ILE A 79 18.24 -0.44 -28.09
CA ILE A 79 17.39 -1.43 -27.38
C ILE A 79 16.65 -0.77 -26.23
N LEU A 80 17.35 0.03 -25.41
CA LEU A 80 16.75 0.75 -24.29
C LEU A 80 15.68 1.74 -24.76
N GLY A 81 15.94 2.45 -25.87
CA GLY A 81 15.00 3.37 -26.51
C GLY A 81 13.87 2.71 -27.29
N GLY A 82 13.87 1.39 -27.47
CA GLY A 82 12.86 0.68 -28.26
C GLY A 82 12.90 1.03 -29.76
N ILE A 83 14.06 1.44 -30.28
CA ILE A 83 14.24 1.81 -31.69
C ILE A 83 14.28 0.56 -32.59
N ILE A 84 14.81 -0.55 -32.06
CA ILE A 84 14.98 -1.78 -32.84
C ILE A 84 13.91 -2.82 -32.51
N GLU A 85 13.40 -3.47 -33.55
CA GLU A 85 12.56 -4.65 -33.43
C GLU A 85 13.43 -5.89 -33.25
N LEU A 86 13.09 -6.73 -32.27
CA LEU A 86 13.85 -7.92 -31.90
C LEU A 86 13.18 -9.19 -32.42
N GLY A 87 13.92 -9.97 -33.20
CA GLY A 87 13.45 -11.23 -33.79
C GLY A 87 14.02 -12.47 -33.11
N GLY A 88 13.40 -13.63 -33.35
CA GLY A 88 13.92 -14.95 -32.94
C GLY A 88 14.37 -15.01 -31.48
N SER A 89 15.59 -15.49 -31.28
CA SER A 89 16.24 -15.60 -29.96
C SER A 89 16.38 -14.27 -29.23
N ALA A 90 16.52 -13.14 -29.95
CA ALA A 90 16.73 -11.81 -29.37
C ALA A 90 15.52 -11.30 -28.57
N LYS A 91 14.33 -11.88 -28.75
CA LYS A 91 13.15 -11.61 -27.90
C LYS A 91 13.44 -11.86 -26.41
N TYR A 92 14.39 -12.74 -26.08
CA TYR A 92 14.88 -12.96 -24.72
C TYR A 92 15.33 -11.67 -24.01
N LEU A 93 15.85 -10.67 -24.74
CA LEU A 93 16.26 -9.38 -24.17
C LEU A 93 15.10 -8.66 -23.47
N MET A 94 13.88 -8.83 -23.95
CA MET A 94 12.66 -8.18 -23.43
C MET A 94 11.87 -9.06 -22.46
N ASP A 95 12.16 -10.37 -22.38
CA ASP A 95 11.53 -11.29 -21.43
C ASP A 95 12.01 -11.01 -20.01
N THR A 96 11.35 -10.13 -19.27
CA THR A 96 11.69 -9.85 -17.88
C THR A 96 10.84 -10.67 -16.93
N SER A 97 11.46 -11.22 -15.88
CA SER A 97 10.72 -11.89 -14.81
C SER A 97 9.65 -10.96 -14.21
N PRO A 98 8.40 -11.43 -13.99
CA PRO A 98 7.30 -10.60 -13.50
C PRO A 98 7.40 -10.29 -12.00
N SER A 99 8.20 -11.07 -11.25
CA SER A 99 8.21 -11.09 -9.79
C SER A 99 9.63 -11.01 -9.23
N SER A 100 9.83 -10.37 -8.07
CA SER A 100 11.11 -10.48 -7.35
C SER A 100 11.26 -11.83 -6.63
N ARG A 101 10.17 -12.56 -6.44
CA ARG A 101 10.12 -13.92 -5.85
C ARG A 101 10.33 -15.03 -6.88
N HIS A 102 10.39 -14.71 -8.17
CA HIS A 102 10.78 -15.70 -9.17
C HIS A 102 12.30 -15.86 -9.17
N CYS A 103 12.73 -17.11 -9.04
CA CYS A 103 14.07 -17.55 -9.35
C CYS A 103 14.13 -17.91 -10.84
N ARG A 104 15.08 -17.29 -11.56
CA ARG A 104 15.25 -17.48 -13.00
C ARG A 104 16.67 -17.92 -13.31
N VAL A 105 16.81 -19.00 -14.05
CA VAL A 105 18.07 -19.47 -14.62
C VAL A 105 17.85 -19.77 -16.10
N THR A 106 18.73 -19.26 -16.96
CA THR A 106 18.60 -19.43 -18.41
C THR A 106 19.75 -20.27 -18.96
N LEU A 107 19.44 -21.30 -19.74
CA LEU A 107 20.42 -22.01 -20.57
C LEU A 107 20.46 -21.35 -21.95
N GLN A 108 21.61 -20.79 -22.30
CA GLN A 108 21.92 -20.32 -23.65
C GLN A 108 22.59 -21.45 -24.44
N TYR A 109 22.07 -21.72 -25.63
CA TYR A 109 22.74 -22.46 -26.70
C TYR A 109 23.13 -21.47 -27.80
N SER A 110 24.35 -21.59 -28.33
CA SER A 110 24.83 -20.76 -29.44
C SER A 110 25.67 -21.60 -30.38
N ARG A 111 25.30 -21.64 -31.66
CA ARG A 111 26.07 -22.32 -32.70
C ARG A 111 26.32 -21.40 -33.88
N THR A 112 27.57 -21.28 -34.31
CA THR A 112 27.94 -20.61 -35.57
C THR A 112 28.20 -21.67 -36.64
N THR A 113 27.98 -21.32 -37.91
CA THR A 113 28.10 -22.26 -39.04
C THR A 113 29.11 -21.77 -40.07
N ARG A 114 28.85 -20.61 -40.68
CA ARG A 114 29.66 -20.06 -41.77
C ARG A 114 29.81 -18.55 -41.64
N PHE A 115 30.86 -18.03 -42.23
CA PHE A 115 31.16 -16.62 -42.35
C PHE A 115 31.26 -16.26 -43.83
N GLU A 116 30.48 -15.28 -44.26
CA GLU A 116 30.44 -14.79 -45.64
C GLU A 116 30.94 -13.33 -45.66
N GLN A 117 31.82 -13.00 -46.60
CA GLN A 117 32.42 -11.66 -46.71
C GLN A 117 32.59 -11.24 -48.19
N LEU A 118 32.35 -9.96 -48.47
CA LEU A 118 32.66 -9.35 -49.77
C LEU A 118 34.17 -9.19 -49.96
N THR A 119 34.65 -9.49 -51.16
CA THR A 119 36.05 -9.27 -51.53
C THR A 119 36.33 -7.79 -51.82
N MET A 120 37.63 -7.42 -51.81
CA MET A 120 38.05 -6.06 -52.14
C MET A 120 37.70 -5.65 -53.57
N THR A 121 37.61 -6.61 -54.49
CA THR A 121 37.22 -6.37 -55.90
C THR A 121 35.81 -5.78 -56.00
N GLN A 122 34.85 -6.33 -55.24
CA GLN A 122 33.48 -5.82 -55.19
C GLN A 122 33.38 -4.45 -54.52
N LEU A 123 34.13 -4.23 -53.44
CA LEU A 123 34.11 -2.95 -52.71
C LEU A 123 34.51 -1.76 -53.60
N GLY A 124 35.34 -1.97 -54.63
CA GLY A 124 35.79 -0.92 -55.55
C GLY A 124 34.88 -0.65 -56.76
N GLN A 125 33.90 -1.50 -57.07
CA GLN A 125 33.07 -1.39 -58.28
C GLN A 125 31.58 -1.17 -57.94
N VAL A 126 31.24 0.02 -57.46
CA VAL A 126 29.85 0.38 -57.12
C VAL A 126 29.02 0.62 -58.39
N MET A 127 27.84 0.00 -58.49
CA MET A 127 26.96 0.12 -59.66
C MET A 127 25.90 1.22 -59.51
N TYR A 128 25.41 1.42 -58.28
CA TYR A 128 24.31 2.34 -57.99
C TYR A 128 24.77 3.53 -57.14
N GLU A 129 25.60 4.41 -57.71
CA GLU A 129 26.20 5.55 -56.98
C GLU A 129 25.18 6.56 -56.42
N LYS A 130 23.98 6.67 -57.02
CA LYS A 130 22.92 7.58 -56.55
C LYS A 130 22.51 7.32 -55.09
N VAL A 131 22.76 6.13 -54.57
CA VAL A 131 22.51 5.78 -53.16
C VAL A 131 23.26 6.72 -52.21
N PHE A 132 24.47 7.18 -52.57
CA PHE A 132 25.26 8.08 -51.72
C PHE A 132 24.59 9.45 -51.54
N GLU A 133 23.85 9.93 -52.53
CA GLU A 133 23.17 11.23 -52.51
C GLU A 133 21.80 11.17 -51.81
N GLN A 134 21.25 9.98 -51.57
CA GLN A 134 19.97 9.80 -50.90
C GLN A 134 20.05 10.00 -49.37
N HIS A 135 21.25 9.87 -48.79
CA HIS A 135 21.50 10.03 -47.34
C HIS A 135 20.63 9.14 -46.43
N THR A 136 20.08 8.05 -46.98
CA THR A 136 19.20 7.11 -46.27
C THR A 136 19.98 6.15 -45.37
N ALA A 137 21.21 5.79 -45.73
CA ALA A 137 22.10 4.91 -44.97
C ALA A 137 23.46 5.55 -44.70
N THR A 138 24.15 5.01 -43.69
CA THR A 138 25.52 5.41 -43.33
C THR A 138 26.54 4.30 -43.59
N HIS A 139 26.10 3.03 -43.63
CA HIS A 139 26.95 1.86 -43.78
C HIS A 139 26.35 0.84 -44.76
N VAL A 140 27.18 -0.11 -45.19
CA VAL A 140 26.78 -1.29 -45.96
C VAL A 140 27.27 -2.56 -45.29
N VAL A 141 26.49 -3.63 -45.35
CA VAL A 141 26.84 -4.95 -44.83
C VAL A 141 27.89 -5.60 -45.73
N THR A 142 29.10 -5.80 -45.20
CA THR A 142 30.23 -6.39 -45.95
C THR A 142 30.61 -7.78 -45.49
N ALA A 143 30.27 -8.16 -44.26
CA ALA A 143 30.41 -9.54 -43.80
C ALA A 143 29.30 -9.94 -42.84
N VAL A 144 28.96 -11.23 -42.83
CA VAL A 144 27.92 -11.82 -41.98
C VAL A 144 28.41 -13.15 -41.43
N LEU A 145 28.27 -13.33 -40.12
CA LEU A 145 28.45 -14.62 -39.45
C LEU A 145 27.07 -15.24 -39.23
N TYR A 146 26.85 -16.41 -39.82
CA TYR A 146 25.62 -17.17 -39.69
C TYR A 146 25.71 -18.20 -38.57
N GLY A 147 24.56 -18.49 -37.97
CA GLY A 147 24.42 -19.42 -36.87
C GLY A 147 22.98 -19.49 -36.38
N ALA A 148 22.80 -19.93 -35.15
CA ALA A 148 21.52 -19.84 -34.45
C ALA A 148 21.77 -19.84 -32.94
N GLN A 149 20.90 -19.17 -32.21
CA GLN A 149 20.91 -19.13 -30.76
C GLN A 149 19.56 -19.59 -30.21
N ALA A 150 19.59 -20.15 -29.01
CA ALA A 150 18.39 -20.51 -28.26
C ALA A 150 18.59 -20.22 -26.77
N PHE A 151 17.53 -19.77 -26.12
CA PHE A 151 17.48 -19.46 -24.70
C PHE A 151 16.32 -20.23 -24.08
N PHE A 152 16.65 -21.12 -23.15
CA PHE A 152 15.70 -21.86 -22.33
C PHE A 152 15.63 -21.17 -20.97
N VAL A 153 14.58 -20.40 -20.75
CA VAL A 153 14.37 -19.60 -19.55
C VAL A 153 13.57 -20.44 -18.55
N PHE A 154 14.20 -20.86 -17.46
CA PHE A 154 13.54 -21.63 -16.41
C PHE A 154 13.17 -20.72 -15.24
N ASP A 155 11.88 -20.69 -14.90
CA ASP A 155 11.33 -19.91 -13.80
C ASP A 155 10.73 -20.80 -12.72
N GLN A 156 11.05 -20.49 -11.46
CA GLN A 156 10.45 -21.10 -10.27
C GLN A 156 10.05 -20.01 -9.27
N ARG A 157 8.79 -20.03 -8.82
CA ARG A 157 8.31 -19.11 -7.80
C ARG A 157 8.74 -19.59 -6.41
N THR A 158 9.31 -18.68 -5.61
CA THR A 158 9.68 -18.96 -4.21
C THR A 158 8.62 -18.41 -3.25
N SER A 159 8.53 -19.03 -2.07
CA SER A 159 7.69 -18.61 -0.95
C SER A 159 8.23 -17.30 -0.33
N ASP A 160 9.55 -17.22 -0.10
CA ASP A 160 10.27 -16.06 0.42
C ASP A 160 11.50 -15.69 -0.44
N LYS A 161 11.94 -14.43 -0.37
CA LYS A 161 13.16 -13.90 -0.98
C LYS A 161 14.43 -14.56 -0.42
N LYS A 162 14.41 -15.03 0.83
CA LYS A 162 15.58 -15.66 1.49
C LYS A 162 15.94 -17.01 0.86
N GLU A 163 14.94 -17.78 0.42
CA GLU A 163 15.15 -19.08 -0.22
C GLU A 163 15.67 -18.97 -1.66
N LYS A 164 15.58 -17.78 -2.26
CA LYS A 164 15.91 -17.55 -3.67
C LYS A 164 17.31 -18.01 -4.06
N LYS A 165 18.31 -17.83 -3.18
CA LYS A 165 19.69 -18.27 -3.47
C LYS A 165 19.80 -19.79 -3.52
N ASN A 166 19.14 -20.49 -2.60
CA ASN A 166 19.19 -21.95 -2.53
C ASN A 166 18.43 -22.57 -3.72
N VAL A 167 17.22 -22.06 -4.01
CA VAL A 167 16.43 -22.47 -5.16
C VAL A 167 17.18 -22.20 -6.48
N ALA A 168 17.84 -21.04 -6.60
CA ALA A 168 18.69 -20.73 -7.76
C ALA A 168 19.87 -21.68 -7.91
N GLY A 169 20.51 -22.05 -6.80
CA GLY A 169 21.61 -23.01 -6.80
C GLY A 169 21.18 -24.39 -7.29
N GLY A 170 20.07 -24.90 -6.76
CA GLY A 170 19.49 -26.19 -7.19
C GLY A 170 19.06 -26.17 -8.66
N LEU A 171 18.32 -25.13 -9.08
CA LEU A 171 17.88 -24.96 -10.46
C LEU A 171 19.08 -24.89 -11.43
N LYS A 172 20.11 -24.14 -11.06
CA LYS A 172 21.35 -24.03 -11.85
C LYS A 172 22.05 -25.38 -12.00
N ALA A 173 22.22 -26.14 -10.91
CA ALA A 173 22.87 -27.44 -10.93
C ALA A 173 22.13 -28.43 -11.83
N LEU A 174 20.81 -28.38 -11.84
CA LEU A 174 19.97 -29.24 -12.66
C LEU A 174 20.07 -28.87 -14.16
N ILE A 175 19.97 -27.58 -14.50
CA ILE A 175 20.10 -27.10 -15.89
C ILE A 175 21.51 -27.37 -16.46
N GLU A 176 22.56 -27.32 -15.63
CA GLU A 176 23.93 -27.70 -16.01
C GLU A 176 24.07 -29.16 -16.46
N LYS A 177 23.09 -30.02 -16.16
CA LYS A 177 23.05 -31.41 -16.64
C LYS A 177 22.53 -31.53 -18.07
N ILE A 178 21.66 -30.62 -18.55
CA ILE A 178 21.02 -30.72 -19.87
C ILE A 178 22.05 -30.95 -21.00
N PRO A 179 23.13 -30.15 -21.12
CA PRO A 179 24.11 -30.35 -22.19
C PRO A 179 24.96 -31.62 -22.05
N LYS A 180 24.95 -32.25 -20.86
CA LYS A 180 25.77 -33.42 -20.52
C LYS A 180 25.04 -34.75 -20.75
N ILE A 181 23.73 -34.73 -21.00
CA ILE A 181 22.93 -35.94 -21.23
C ILE A 181 23.28 -36.51 -22.63
N PRO A 182 23.74 -37.77 -22.73
CA PRO A 182 24.13 -38.35 -24.02
C PRO A 182 22.96 -38.46 -25.00
N ILE A 183 23.27 -38.30 -26.29
CA ILE A 183 22.32 -38.52 -27.39
C ILE A 183 22.03 -40.03 -27.48
N GLY A 184 20.78 -40.44 -27.26
CA GLY A 184 20.30 -41.84 -27.31
C GLY A 184 19.76 -42.36 -25.97
N SER A 185 20.03 -41.66 -24.87
CA SER A 185 19.56 -41.99 -23.52
C SER A 185 18.12 -41.52 -23.27
N ARG A 186 17.36 -42.19 -22.37
CA ARG A 186 16.11 -41.61 -21.82
C ARG A 186 16.45 -40.33 -21.04
N GLY A 187 15.59 -39.32 -21.11
CA GLY A 187 15.79 -37.98 -20.52
C GLY A 187 16.01 -37.93 -19.00
N GLU A 188 15.89 -39.07 -18.31
CA GLU A 188 16.08 -39.21 -16.86
C GLU A 188 17.52 -39.63 -16.46
N MET A 189 18.40 -39.90 -17.43
CA MET A 189 19.75 -40.39 -17.12
C MET A 189 20.59 -39.29 -16.41
N GLY A 190 20.94 -39.52 -15.14
CA GLY A 190 21.68 -38.56 -14.30
C GLY A 190 20.81 -37.62 -13.44
N VAL A 191 19.49 -37.82 -13.46
CA VAL A 191 18.48 -37.14 -12.64
C VAL A 191 18.26 -37.96 -11.35
N THR A 192 18.54 -37.39 -10.18
CA THR A 192 18.28 -38.03 -8.88
C THR A 192 16.78 -38.00 -8.55
N GLU A 193 16.34 -38.75 -7.54
CA GLU A 193 14.94 -38.64 -7.06
C GLU A 193 14.61 -37.22 -6.54
N GLU A 194 15.58 -36.55 -5.90
CA GLU A 194 15.46 -35.14 -5.50
C GLU A 194 15.30 -34.20 -6.72
N ASP A 195 16.03 -34.49 -7.81
CA ASP A 195 15.89 -33.74 -9.05
C ASP A 195 14.50 -33.93 -9.68
N LYS A 196 13.91 -35.13 -9.60
CA LYS A 196 12.56 -35.42 -10.13
C LYS A 196 11.49 -34.57 -9.45
N GLU A 197 11.56 -34.43 -8.13
CA GLU A 197 10.66 -33.52 -7.41
C GLU A 197 10.85 -32.06 -7.82
N ASN A 198 12.08 -31.64 -8.11
CA ASN A 198 12.38 -30.27 -8.52
C ASN A 198 11.95 -29.99 -9.97
N ILE A 199 12.06 -30.97 -10.87
CA ILE A 199 11.65 -30.88 -12.29
C ILE A 199 10.19 -30.48 -12.46
N GLN A 200 9.32 -30.94 -11.56
CA GLN A 200 7.90 -30.61 -11.60
C GLN A 200 7.58 -29.18 -11.15
N LYS A 201 8.54 -28.46 -10.54
CA LYS A 201 8.31 -27.16 -9.88
C LYS A 201 8.64 -25.95 -10.75
N PHE A 202 9.27 -26.12 -11.92
CA PHE A 202 9.68 -24.98 -12.75
C PHE A 202 9.10 -25.04 -14.17
N ALA A 203 8.77 -23.85 -14.67
CA ALA A 203 8.29 -23.65 -16.04
C ALA A 203 9.47 -23.30 -16.96
N CYS A 204 9.39 -23.72 -18.21
CA CYS A 204 10.34 -23.33 -19.26
C CYS A 204 9.66 -22.37 -20.25
N THR A 205 10.37 -21.32 -20.66
CA THR A 205 10.01 -20.47 -21.80
C THR A 205 11.16 -20.48 -22.80
N PHE A 206 10.85 -20.72 -24.08
CA PHE A 206 11.84 -20.82 -25.14
C PHE A 206 11.86 -19.58 -26.04
N HIS A 207 13.06 -19.05 -26.28
CA HIS A 207 13.32 -18.04 -27.30
C HIS A 207 14.46 -18.53 -28.18
N GLY A 208 14.22 -18.80 -29.47
CA GLY A 208 15.25 -19.34 -30.34
C GLY A 208 15.08 -18.98 -31.80
N ASP A 209 16.15 -19.17 -32.55
CA ASP A 209 16.21 -18.98 -34.01
C ASP A 209 15.87 -20.27 -34.78
N PHE A 210 15.25 -21.23 -34.11
CA PHE A 210 14.95 -22.56 -34.64
C PHE A 210 13.46 -22.70 -34.90
N GLU A 211 13.14 -23.33 -36.02
CA GLU A 211 11.78 -23.77 -36.31
C GLU A 211 11.52 -25.09 -35.57
N ILE A 212 10.71 -25.03 -34.51
CA ILE A 212 10.31 -26.20 -33.71
C ILE A 212 8.79 -26.34 -33.76
N GLN A 213 8.29 -27.58 -33.70
CA GLN A 213 6.86 -27.87 -33.75
C GLN A 213 6.10 -27.31 -32.55
N GLN A 214 6.71 -27.41 -31.36
CA GLN A 214 6.14 -26.94 -30.11
C GLN A 214 7.24 -26.39 -29.21
N ASN A 215 6.95 -25.26 -28.55
CA ASN A 215 7.86 -24.68 -27.57
C ASN A 215 7.86 -25.52 -26.27
N PRO A 216 9.03 -25.81 -25.68
CA PRO A 216 9.11 -26.54 -24.43
C PRO A 216 8.56 -25.70 -23.28
N SER A 217 7.75 -26.32 -22.44
CA SER A 217 7.07 -25.72 -21.29
C SER A 217 7.59 -26.21 -19.94
N ASN A 218 8.35 -27.31 -19.95
CA ASN A 218 8.92 -27.94 -18.76
C ASN A 218 10.36 -28.44 -19.03
N TYR A 219 10.99 -29.03 -18.01
CA TYR A 219 12.36 -29.53 -18.11
C TYR A 219 12.58 -30.60 -19.17
N LEU A 220 11.71 -31.61 -19.21
CA LEU A 220 11.90 -32.80 -20.04
C LEU A 220 11.76 -32.43 -21.52
N GLU A 221 10.74 -31.62 -21.84
CA GLU A 221 10.57 -31.03 -23.17
C GLU A 221 11.79 -30.17 -23.54
N ALA A 222 12.34 -29.39 -22.60
CA ALA A 222 13.53 -28.59 -22.86
C ALA A 222 14.76 -29.45 -23.17
N VAL A 223 14.93 -30.59 -22.49
CA VAL A 223 16.00 -31.57 -22.78
C VAL A 223 15.84 -32.15 -24.19
N GLU A 224 14.62 -32.52 -24.57
CA GLU A 224 14.33 -33.06 -25.91
C GLU A 224 14.63 -32.02 -27.00
N VAL A 225 14.09 -30.80 -26.85
CA VAL A 225 14.32 -29.71 -27.81
C VAL A 225 15.80 -29.37 -27.89
N TYR A 226 16.51 -29.28 -26.76
CA TYR A 226 17.96 -29.02 -26.73
C TYR A 226 18.75 -30.03 -27.56
N ARG A 227 18.40 -31.32 -27.46
CA ARG A 227 19.04 -32.41 -28.21
C ARG A 227 18.78 -32.35 -29.70
N MET A 228 17.64 -31.78 -30.11
CA MET A 228 17.29 -31.60 -31.51
C MET A 228 17.96 -30.37 -32.15
N LEU A 229 18.36 -29.36 -31.37
CA LEU A 229 18.93 -28.11 -31.92
C LEU A 229 20.05 -28.32 -32.95
N PRO A 230 21.02 -29.25 -32.75
CA PRO A 230 22.09 -29.43 -33.71
C PRO A 230 21.62 -29.91 -35.09
N SER A 231 20.59 -30.76 -35.17
CA SER A 231 20.06 -31.27 -36.45
C SER A 231 19.10 -30.28 -37.11
N LEU A 232 18.44 -29.42 -36.33
CA LEU A 232 17.50 -28.43 -36.83
C LEU A 232 18.13 -27.34 -37.70
N LEU A 233 19.46 -27.20 -37.73
CA LEU A 233 20.15 -26.25 -38.61
C LEU A 233 20.32 -26.76 -40.05
N GLY A 234 20.04 -28.03 -40.32
CA GLY A 234 20.38 -28.71 -41.56
C GLY A 234 21.84 -29.19 -41.57
N GLU A 235 22.16 -30.14 -42.44
CA GLU A 235 23.49 -30.79 -42.49
C GLU A 235 24.61 -29.77 -42.77
N ASN A 236 24.34 -28.75 -43.60
CA ASN A 236 25.28 -27.68 -43.93
C ASN A 236 24.95 -26.34 -43.27
N GLY A 237 24.01 -26.31 -42.31
CA GLY A 237 23.55 -25.05 -41.71
C GLY A 237 22.68 -24.21 -42.65
N GLU A 238 21.89 -24.83 -43.54
CA GLU A 238 21.02 -24.12 -44.50
C GLU A 238 19.99 -23.23 -43.79
N LYS A 239 19.54 -23.63 -42.60
CA LYS A 239 18.57 -22.88 -41.78
C LYS A 239 19.22 -21.87 -40.84
N ALA A 240 20.54 -21.66 -40.92
CA ALA A 240 21.25 -20.71 -40.08
C ALA A 240 20.85 -19.26 -40.42
N VAL A 241 20.62 -18.46 -39.39
CA VAL A 241 20.29 -17.03 -39.48
C VAL A 241 21.53 -16.16 -39.22
N PRO A 242 21.54 -14.89 -39.64
CA PRO A 242 22.59 -13.95 -39.25
C PRO A 242 22.66 -13.77 -37.74
N VAL A 243 23.86 -13.89 -37.16
CA VAL A 243 24.12 -13.69 -35.72
C VAL A 243 24.95 -12.43 -35.48
N ARG A 244 26.01 -12.21 -36.28
CA ARG A 244 26.87 -11.01 -36.24
C ARG A 244 27.08 -10.45 -37.64
N VAL A 245 27.27 -9.14 -37.70
CA VAL A 245 27.34 -8.38 -38.95
C VAL A 245 28.47 -7.37 -38.87
N TRP A 246 29.23 -7.25 -39.96
CA TRP A 246 30.25 -6.22 -40.14
C TRP A 246 29.73 -5.19 -41.14
N LEU A 247 29.79 -3.95 -40.70
CA LEU A 247 29.28 -2.79 -41.42
C LEU A 247 30.46 -1.93 -41.84
N TYR A 248 30.55 -1.65 -43.13
CA TYR A 248 31.57 -0.78 -43.70
C TYR A 248 30.99 0.62 -43.94
N PRO A 249 31.68 1.70 -43.51
CA PRO A 249 31.17 3.06 -43.69
C PRO A 249 31.05 3.41 -45.18
N LEU A 250 29.89 3.91 -45.60
CA LEU A 250 29.68 4.35 -46.98
C LEU A 250 30.59 5.53 -47.35
N LYS A 251 30.92 6.38 -46.37
CA LYS A 251 31.85 7.49 -46.54
C LYS A 251 33.24 7.07 -47.00
N SER A 252 33.65 5.84 -46.65
CA SER A 252 34.93 5.28 -47.09
C SER A 252 34.90 4.85 -48.56
N LEU A 253 33.71 4.67 -49.15
CA LEU A 253 33.51 4.39 -50.57
C LEU A 253 33.31 5.69 -51.37
N ASP A 254 32.49 6.61 -50.85
CA ASP A 254 32.23 7.92 -51.47
C ASP A 254 32.07 9.02 -50.40
N PRO A 255 32.82 10.13 -50.47
CA PRO A 255 32.77 11.19 -49.46
C PRO A 255 31.42 11.92 -49.36
N ARG A 256 30.53 11.81 -50.37
CA ARG A 256 29.18 12.38 -50.37
C ARG A 256 28.21 11.62 -49.45
N ALA A 257 28.53 10.37 -49.10
CA ALA A 257 27.62 9.53 -48.33
C ALA A 257 27.36 10.08 -46.91
N ALA A 258 26.17 9.80 -46.38
CA ALA A 258 25.85 10.11 -44.99
C ALA A 258 26.77 9.34 -44.02
N ARG A 259 26.98 9.91 -42.83
CA ARG A 259 27.90 9.38 -41.81
C ARG A 259 27.28 9.36 -40.42
N LEU A 260 27.85 8.56 -39.52
CA LEU A 260 27.54 8.64 -38.10
C LEU A 260 28.35 9.82 -37.52
N MET A 261 27.65 10.86 -37.07
CA MET A 261 28.31 12.07 -36.60
C MET A 261 28.81 11.96 -35.17
N ARG A 262 28.05 11.27 -34.31
CA ARG A 262 28.35 11.10 -32.89
C ARG A 262 27.98 9.69 -32.44
N GLU A 263 28.85 9.10 -31.61
CA GLU A 263 28.48 7.94 -30.78
C GLU A 263 27.81 8.43 -29.50
N ILE A 264 27.09 7.52 -28.82
CA ILE A 264 26.50 7.80 -27.51
C ILE A 264 27.45 7.30 -26.41
N SER A 265 27.79 8.18 -25.48
CA SER A 265 28.64 7.90 -24.33
C SER A 265 28.11 6.73 -23.51
N GLU A 266 28.96 5.74 -23.25
CA GLU A 266 28.67 4.58 -22.40
C GLU A 266 28.16 4.98 -21.00
N ASN A 267 28.65 6.12 -20.47
CA ASN A 267 28.16 6.65 -19.20
C ASN A 267 26.67 7.05 -19.28
N LEU A 268 26.26 7.72 -20.36
CA LEU A 268 24.86 8.10 -20.56
C LEU A 268 23.99 6.85 -20.78
N VAL A 269 24.47 5.87 -21.55
CA VAL A 269 23.78 4.59 -21.74
C VAL A 269 23.55 3.87 -20.41
N SER A 270 24.54 3.86 -19.52
CA SER A 270 24.44 3.29 -18.17
C SER A 270 23.42 4.01 -17.29
N GLN A 271 23.37 5.35 -17.36
CA GLN A 271 22.37 6.14 -16.63
C GLN A 271 20.95 5.88 -17.15
N ILE A 272 20.77 5.82 -18.47
CA ILE A 272 19.49 5.47 -19.13
C ILE A 272 19.02 4.08 -18.69
N GLU A 273 19.92 3.08 -18.72
CA GLU A 273 19.63 1.73 -18.22
C GLU A 273 19.18 1.77 -16.76
N THR A 274 19.87 2.54 -15.92
CA THR A 274 19.54 2.66 -14.49
C THR A 274 18.12 3.14 -14.27
N VAL A 275 17.67 4.18 -15.00
CA VAL A 275 16.30 4.71 -14.93
C VAL A 275 15.27 3.62 -15.29
N LEU A 276 15.46 2.95 -16.43
CA LEU A 276 14.54 1.92 -16.91
C LEU A 276 14.50 0.69 -15.98
N VAL A 277 15.65 0.26 -15.48
CA VAL A 277 15.76 -0.86 -14.53
C VAL A 277 15.09 -0.53 -13.20
N GLN A 278 15.19 0.71 -12.71
CA GLN A 278 14.50 1.15 -11.50
C GLN A 278 12.98 1.09 -11.68
N CYS A 279 12.46 1.55 -12.83
CA CYS A 279 11.04 1.46 -13.14
C CYS A 279 10.52 0.01 -13.15
N ILE A 280 11.29 -0.91 -13.76
CA ILE A 280 10.97 -2.34 -13.80
C ILE A 280 11.00 -2.95 -12.39
N LYS A 281 12.01 -2.63 -11.57
CA LYS A 281 12.12 -3.11 -10.19
C LYS A 281 10.95 -2.63 -9.31
N ALA A 282 10.55 -1.37 -9.45
CA ALA A 282 9.39 -0.82 -8.73
C ALA A 282 8.10 -1.54 -9.12
N SER A 283 7.88 -1.78 -10.42
CA SER A 283 6.71 -2.50 -10.95
C SER A 283 6.66 -3.95 -10.44
N ARG A 284 7.79 -4.67 -10.49
CA ARG A 284 7.91 -6.04 -9.93
C ARG A 284 7.57 -6.10 -8.44
N ARG A 285 8.04 -5.13 -7.66
CA ARG A 285 7.73 -5.05 -6.22
C ARG A 285 6.24 -4.81 -5.98
N SER A 286 5.61 -3.95 -6.79
CA SER A 286 4.15 -3.77 -6.76
C SER A 286 3.42 -5.09 -7.04
N TRP A 287 3.82 -5.80 -8.11
CA TRP A 287 3.24 -7.10 -8.47
C TRP A 287 3.36 -8.15 -7.36
N ASP A 288 4.52 -8.20 -6.68
CA ASP A 288 4.72 -9.12 -5.55
C ASP A 288 3.79 -8.83 -4.37
N MET A 289 3.46 -7.56 -4.12
CA MET A 289 2.50 -7.15 -3.11
C MET A 289 1.07 -7.47 -3.53
N GLN A 290 0.73 -7.29 -4.81
CA GLN A 290 -0.60 -7.67 -5.34
C GLN A 290 -0.88 -9.18 -5.21
N SER A 291 0.17 -9.99 -5.23
CA SER A 291 0.11 -11.44 -5.08
C SER A 291 0.03 -11.92 -3.63
N ASP A 292 0.01 -11.01 -2.66
CA ASP A 292 -0.08 -11.31 -1.24
C ASP A 292 -1.52 -11.72 -0.85
N SER A 293 -1.66 -12.74 0.01
CA SER A 293 -2.97 -13.23 0.43
C SER A 293 -3.77 -12.19 1.21
N THR A 294 -3.11 -11.31 1.98
CA THR A 294 -3.78 -10.21 2.67
C THR A 294 -4.32 -9.20 1.65
N VAL A 295 -3.57 -8.89 0.60
CA VAL A 295 -4.04 -7.96 -0.45
C VAL A 295 -5.23 -8.52 -1.24
N ALA A 296 -5.35 -9.84 -1.36
CA ALA A 296 -6.54 -10.48 -1.94
C ALA A 296 -7.81 -10.20 -1.12
N GLN A 297 -7.70 -10.04 0.21
CA GLN A 297 -8.81 -9.72 1.10
C GLN A 297 -9.17 -8.22 1.09
N PHE A 298 -8.20 -7.34 0.80
CA PHE A 298 -8.36 -5.88 0.80
C PHE A 298 -8.18 -5.29 -0.61
N SER A 299 -9.24 -5.37 -1.41
CA SER A 299 -9.31 -4.92 -2.82
C SER A 299 -8.79 -3.49 -3.06
N ILE A 300 -9.05 -2.57 -2.13
CA ILE A 300 -8.61 -1.17 -2.21
C ILE A 300 -7.08 -1.02 -2.31
N ILE A 301 -6.30 -1.89 -1.67
CA ILE A 301 -4.83 -1.86 -1.78
C ILE A 301 -4.40 -2.39 -3.14
N LYS A 302 -5.04 -3.47 -3.60
CA LYS A 302 -4.81 -4.04 -4.93
C LYS A 302 -5.03 -3.00 -6.03
N GLU A 303 -6.10 -2.22 -5.94
CA GLU A 303 -6.40 -1.13 -6.87
C GLU A 303 -5.30 -0.07 -6.90
N LYS A 304 -4.82 0.39 -5.74
CA LYS A 304 -3.71 1.36 -5.64
C LYS A 304 -2.41 0.82 -6.25
N LEU A 305 -2.08 -0.44 -5.99
CA LEU A 305 -0.88 -1.09 -6.54
C LEU A 305 -0.96 -1.28 -8.06
N HIS A 306 -2.13 -1.65 -8.57
CA HIS A 306 -2.39 -1.77 -10.01
C HIS A 306 -2.34 -0.39 -10.70
N GLN A 307 -2.90 0.64 -10.09
CA GLN A 307 -2.80 2.01 -10.60
C GLN A 307 -1.34 2.46 -10.67
N PHE A 308 -0.54 2.21 -9.63
CA PHE A 308 0.89 2.49 -9.65
C PHE A 308 1.61 1.78 -10.81
N GLU A 309 1.34 0.48 -11.02
CA GLU A 309 1.92 -0.29 -12.11
C GLU A 309 1.57 0.29 -13.49
N SER A 310 0.31 0.66 -13.71
CA SER A 310 -0.15 1.29 -14.96
C SER A 310 0.58 2.63 -15.21
N ILE A 311 0.70 3.46 -14.18
CA ILE A 311 1.42 4.74 -14.27
C ILE A 311 2.91 4.50 -14.58
N MET A 312 3.54 3.51 -13.94
CA MET A 312 4.94 3.16 -14.19
C MET A 312 5.17 2.68 -15.63
N ALA A 313 4.27 1.86 -16.17
CA ALA A 313 4.32 1.42 -17.56
C ALA A 313 4.18 2.58 -18.55
N GLN A 314 3.27 3.52 -18.28
CA GLN A 314 3.10 4.73 -19.08
C GLN A 314 4.36 5.61 -19.06
N TYR A 315 4.95 5.83 -17.87
CA TYR A 315 6.18 6.60 -17.74
C TYR A 315 7.35 5.96 -18.48
N LYS A 316 7.54 4.63 -18.33
CA LYS A 316 8.55 3.87 -19.04
C LYS A 316 8.41 4.07 -20.56
N THR A 317 7.20 3.89 -21.09
CA THR A 317 6.91 4.05 -22.53
C THR A 317 7.23 5.47 -23.00
N LYS A 318 6.86 6.48 -22.23
CA LYS A 318 7.14 7.88 -22.56
C LYS A 318 8.64 8.18 -22.55
N PHE A 319 9.38 7.66 -21.56
CA PHE A 319 10.82 7.80 -21.48
C PHE A 319 11.52 7.11 -22.67
N GLN A 320 11.08 5.91 -23.04
CA GLN A 320 11.57 5.20 -24.24
C GLN A 320 11.27 5.95 -25.52
N LYS A 321 10.06 6.51 -25.67
CA LYS A 321 9.70 7.35 -26.82
C LYS A 321 10.63 8.56 -26.95
N ALA A 322 10.88 9.28 -25.86
CA ALA A 322 11.83 10.41 -25.88
C ALA A 322 13.24 9.98 -26.30
N LEU A 323 13.72 8.81 -25.85
CA LEU A 323 14.99 8.25 -26.31
C LEU A 323 14.97 7.94 -27.82
N SER A 324 13.88 7.36 -28.32
CA SER A 324 13.73 7.02 -29.74
C SER A 324 13.77 8.24 -30.66
N GLU A 325 13.33 9.40 -30.16
CA GLU A 325 13.36 10.68 -30.89
C GLU A 325 14.74 11.38 -30.79
N ILE A 326 15.37 11.33 -29.61
CA ILE A 326 16.64 12.04 -29.36
C ILE A 326 17.85 11.30 -29.95
N LEU A 327 17.91 9.97 -29.85
CA LEU A 327 19.09 9.19 -30.23
C LEU A 327 19.46 9.35 -31.72
N PRO A 328 18.54 9.24 -32.69
CA PRO A 328 18.87 9.41 -34.10
C PRO A 328 19.38 10.80 -34.43
N VAL A 329 18.80 11.83 -33.82
CA VAL A 329 19.15 13.25 -34.04
C VAL A 329 20.56 13.55 -33.54
N ILE A 330 20.96 13.01 -32.38
CA ILE A 330 22.32 13.13 -31.88
C ILE A 330 23.31 12.44 -32.82
N ARG A 331 23.02 11.19 -33.18
CA ARG A 331 23.84 10.38 -34.09
C ARG A 331 23.97 11.01 -35.47
N GLY A 332 22.94 11.71 -35.93
CA GLY A 332 22.89 12.44 -37.20
C GLY A 332 23.65 13.76 -37.20
N GLY A 333 24.06 14.28 -36.03
CA GLY A 333 24.85 15.50 -35.94
C GLY A 333 24.05 16.76 -35.57
N GLU A 334 22.72 16.68 -35.58
CA GLU A 334 21.81 17.81 -35.41
C GLU A 334 21.73 18.31 -33.96
N GLN A 335 21.93 17.43 -32.97
CA GLN A 335 21.98 17.77 -31.54
C GLN A 335 23.21 17.18 -30.85
N GLU A 336 23.66 17.84 -29.79
CA GLU A 336 24.69 17.33 -28.88
C GLU A 336 24.10 16.34 -27.86
N GLU A 337 24.96 15.57 -27.20
CA GLU A 337 24.57 14.66 -26.11
C GLU A 337 23.87 15.37 -24.93
N GLN A 338 23.98 16.70 -24.85
CA GLN A 338 23.27 17.52 -23.89
C GLN A 338 21.75 17.28 -23.91
N ALA A 339 21.17 16.89 -25.05
CA ALA A 339 19.75 16.53 -25.10
C ALA A 339 19.42 15.30 -24.22
N LEU A 340 20.31 14.30 -24.14
CA LEU A 340 20.15 13.14 -23.25
C LEU A 340 20.41 13.53 -21.79
N VAL A 341 21.39 14.40 -21.53
CA VAL A 341 21.65 14.95 -20.18
C VAL A 341 20.40 15.66 -19.66
N ASN A 342 19.76 16.49 -20.50
CA ASN A 342 18.54 17.19 -20.15
C ASN A 342 17.37 16.23 -19.89
N LEU A 343 17.25 15.14 -20.64
CA LEU A 343 16.24 14.09 -20.40
C LEU A 343 16.46 13.41 -19.03
N LEU A 344 17.71 13.06 -18.70
CA LEU A 344 18.07 12.46 -17.41
C LEU A 344 17.86 13.43 -16.25
N GLN A 345 18.17 14.72 -16.44
CA GLN A 345 17.88 15.77 -15.47
C GLN A 345 16.37 15.95 -15.26
N SER A 346 15.59 15.93 -16.34
CA SER A 346 14.12 15.97 -16.25
C SER A 346 13.56 14.79 -15.45
N HIS A 347 14.18 13.60 -15.57
CA HIS A 347 13.85 12.45 -14.73
C HIS A 347 14.23 12.68 -13.25
N SER A 348 15.41 13.20 -12.96
CA SER A 348 15.89 13.41 -11.59
C SER A 348 15.02 14.43 -10.82
N GLU A 349 14.44 15.40 -11.51
CA GLU A 349 13.52 16.40 -10.94
C GLU A 349 12.06 15.88 -10.85
N SER A 350 11.73 14.82 -11.58
CA SER A 350 10.38 14.27 -11.64
C SER A 350 9.92 13.59 -10.33
N PRO A 351 8.62 13.28 -10.19
CA PRO A 351 8.14 12.43 -9.09
C PRO A 351 8.48 10.94 -9.28
N PHE A 352 9.05 10.54 -10.43
CA PHE A 352 9.40 9.17 -10.79
C PHE A 352 10.81 8.73 -10.36
N THR A 353 11.43 9.46 -9.43
CA THR A 353 12.75 9.03 -8.92
C THR A 353 12.62 7.76 -8.07
N ASN A 354 13.65 6.93 -8.10
CA ASN A 354 13.70 5.70 -7.31
C ASN A 354 13.53 5.93 -5.80
N SER A 355 14.00 7.06 -5.26
CA SER A 355 13.80 7.39 -3.83
C SER A 355 12.33 7.59 -3.48
N LYS A 356 11.59 8.36 -4.30
CA LYS A 356 10.15 8.61 -4.11
C LYS A 356 9.33 7.34 -4.31
N GLN A 357 9.62 6.57 -5.36
CA GLN A 357 8.97 5.27 -5.63
C GLN A 357 9.20 4.28 -4.48
N LYS A 358 10.46 4.17 -4.02
CA LYS A 358 10.81 3.27 -2.92
C LYS A 358 10.08 3.65 -1.65
N LYS A 359 10.06 4.94 -1.29
CA LYS A 359 9.34 5.43 -0.10
C LYS A 359 7.87 5.00 -0.12
N TRP A 360 7.17 5.24 -1.23
CA TRP A 360 5.76 4.85 -1.36
C TRP A 360 5.55 3.33 -1.27
N LEU A 361 6.42 2.54 -1.93
CA LEU A 361 6.35 1.08 -1.86
C LEU A 361 6.67 0.55 -0.46
N ASP A 362 7.58 1.19 0.29
CA ASP A 362 7.90 0.85 1.69
C ASP A 362 6.68 1.14 2.61
N GLU A 363 5.99 2.25 2.39
CA GLU A 363 4.75 2.60 3.09
C GLU A 363 3.62 1.60 2.81
N LYS A 364 3.45 1.18 1.54
CA LYS A 364 2.46 0.17 1.16
C LYS A 364 2.77 -1.21 1.74
N GLU A 365 4.03 -1.62 1.75
CA GLU A 365 4.43 -2.87 2.38
C GLU A 365 4.16 -2.84 3.90
N SER A 366 4.38 -1.69 4.55
CA SER A 366 4.05 -1.48 5.96
C SER A 366 2.53 -1.56 6.21
N GLU A 367 1.72 -0.92 5.37
CA GLU A 367 0.25 -1.00 5.42
C GLU A 367 -0.23 -2.46 5.33
N ILE A 368 0.29 -3.23 4.37
CA ILE A 368 -0.03 -4.65 4.19
C ILE A 368 0.40 -5.47 5.42
N ASN A 369 1.58 -5.23 5.97
CA ASN A 369 2.07 -5.96 7.14
C ASN A 369 1.21 -5.71 8.40
N ILE A 370 0.72 -4.48 8.57
CA ILE A 370 -0.18 -4.13 9.68
C ILE A 370 -1.51 -4.86 9.51
N LEU A 371 -2.11 -4.79 8.32
CA LEU A 371 -3.36 -5.51 8.04
C LEU A 371 -3.20 -7.00 8.29
N ARG A 372 -2.11 -7.60 7.81
CA ARG A 372 -1.81 -9.01 8.03
C ARG A 372 -1.74 -9.34 9.52
N SER A 373 -1.01 -8.55 10.30
CA SER A 373 -0.90 -8.77 11.75
C SER A 373 -2.26 -8.71 12.47
N TYR A 374 -3.15 -7.81 12.06
CA TYR A 374 -4.47 -7.67 12.67
C TYR A 374 -5.42 -8.79 12.22
N THR A 375 -5.41 -9.15 10.94
CA THR A 375 -6.22 -10.29 10.44
C THR A 375 -5.74 -11.62 11.02
N ASP A 376 -4.43 -11.79 11.21
CA ASP A 376 -3.86 -12.99 11.83
C ASP A 376 -4.26 -13.10 13.31
N ALA A 377 -4.35 -11.96 14.02
CA ALA A 377 -4.85 -11.93 15.40
C ALA A 377 -6.34 -12.27 15.50
N MET A 378 -7.13 -11.98 14.46
CA MET A 378 -8.57 -12.28 14.37
C MET A 378 -8.85 -13.54 13.55
N LYS A 379 -7.96 -14.53 13.61
CA LYS A 379 -8.08 -15.75 12.78
C LYS A 379 -9.40 -16.48 13.04
N GLY A 380 -10.13 -16.74 11.96
CA GLY A 380 -11.46 -17.38 12.00
C GLY A 380 -12.62 -16.39 11.86
N ILE A 381 -12.38 -15.08 11.95
CA ILE A 381 -13.36 -14.05 11.67
C ILE A 381 -13.30 -13.71 10.16
N PRO A 382 -14.43 -13.75 9.43
CA PRO A 382 -14.44 -13.52 7.98
C PRO A 382 -14.17 -12.04 7.65
N VAL A 383 -13.37 -11.82 6.60
CA VAL A 383 -13.08 -10.48 6.05
C VAL A 383 -14.01 -10.22 4.86
N MET A 384 -14.73 -9.11 4.91
CA MET A 384 -15.60 -8.62 3.84
C MET A 384 -14.77 -7.83 2.83
N SER A 385 -14.55 -8.42 1.67
CA SER A 385 -13.69 -7.86 0.62
C SER A 385 -14.37 -6.81 -0.25
N SER A 386 -15.71 -6.76 -0.23
CA SER A 386 -16.51 -5.80 -0.98
C SER A 386 -17.74 -5.30 -0.19
N PRO A 387 -18.33 -4.15 -0.58
CA PRO A 387 -19.60 -3.70 -0.02
C PRO A 387 -20.74 -4.71 -0.20
N SER A 388 -20.72 -5.50 -1.28
CA SER A 388 -21.71 -6.55 -1.53
C SER A 388 -21.60 -7.69 -0.51
N ASP A 389 -20.37 -8.11 -0.17
CA ASP A 389 -20.13 -9.14 0.85
C ASP A 389 -20.64 -8.66 2.21
N LEU A 390 -20.34 -7.40 2.57
CA LEU A 390 -20.83 -6.80 3.80
C LEU A 390 -22.37 -6.78 3.84
N ASN A 391 -23.02 -6.35 2.76
CA ASN A 391 -24.48 -6.32 2.68
C ASN A 391 -25.09 -7.71 2.79
N SER A 392 -24.46 -8.76 2.23
CA SER A 392 -24.96 -10.13 2.32
C SER A 392 -25.10 -10.62 3.76
N ILE A 393 -24.21 -10.16 4.66
CA ILE A 393 -24.26 -10.47 6.09
C ILE A 393 -25.25 -9.55 6.82
N LEU A 394 -25.24 -8.25 6.52
CA LEU A 394 -26.12 -7.29 7.18
C LEU A 394 -27.61 -7.57 6.94
N PHE A 395 -27.96 -8.14 5.78
CA PHE A 395 -29.34 -8.47 5.42
C PHE A 395 -29.70 -9.96 5.59
N ASN A 396 -28.84 -10.74 6.26
CA ASN A 396 -29.15 -12.13 6.57
C ASN A 396 -30.27 -12.20 7.64
N PRO A 397 -31.43 -12.82 7.35
CA PRO A 397 -32.56 -12.87 8.28
C PRO A 397 -32.30 -13.73 9.54
N GLU A 398 -31.28 -14.59 9.53
CA GLU A 398 -30.91 -15.43 10.69
C GLU A 398 -30.02 -14.68 11.70
N ILE A 399 -29.48 -13.52 11.32
CA ILE A 399 -28.52 -12.74 12.12
C ILE A 399 -29.19 -11.46 12.61
N ASP A 400 -29.35 -11.34 13.92
CA ASP A 400 -29.94 -10.13 14.54
C ASP A 400 -28.91 -9.02 14.72
N THR A 401 -27.68 -9.40 15.07
CA THR A 401 -26.60 -8.47 15.45
C THR A 401 -25.33 -8.75 14.67
N VAL A 402 -24.71 -7.72 14.10
CA VAL A 402 -23.41 -7.82 13.44
C VAL A 402 -22.44 -6.85 14.12
N ILE A 403 -21.28 -7.37 14.52
CA ILE A 403 -20.21 -6.60 15.14
C ILE A 403 -19.01 -6.62 14.19
N CYS A 404 -18.64 -5.46 13.70
CA CYS A 404 -17.71 -5.31 12.60
C CYS A 404 -16.47 -4.56 13.04
N PHE A 405 -15.31 -5.23 13.08
CA PHE A 405 -14.02 -4.56 13.16
C PHE A 405 -13.75 -3.88 11.82
N THR A 406 -13.72 -2.56 11.82
CA THR A 406 -13.68 -1.76 10.59
C THR A 406 -12.37 -1.02 10.48
N PHE A 407 -11.61 -1.26 9.41
CA PHE A 407 -10.51 -0.37 9.05
C PHE A 407 -11.06 0.89 8.39
N THR A 408 -10.85 2.02 9.02
CA THR A 408 -11.50 3.29 8.67
C THR A 408 -10.63 4.20 7.81
N SER A 409 -9.33 3.95 7.78
CA SER A 409 -8.35 4.81 7.09
C SER A 409 -7.71 4.19 5.85
N LEU A 410 -8.20 3.06 5.35
CA LEU A 410 -7.70 2.45 4.12
C LEU A 410 -8.23 3.12 2.84
N VAL A 411 -9.45 3.68 2.91
CA VAL A 411 -10.10 4.37 1.79
C VAL A 411 -9.74 5.85 1.88
N TYR A 412 -8.69 6.22 1.17
CA TYR A 412 -8.22 7.59 1.04
C TYR A 412 -7.64 7.81 -0.36
N LYS A 413 -7.68 9.07 -0.81
CA LYS A 413 -7.05 9.48 -2.05
C LYS A 413 -5.54 9.40 -1.89
N GLU A 414 -4.88 8.60 -2.70
CA GLU A 414 -3.43 8.41 -2.64
C GLU A 414 -2.69 9.64 -3.23
N PRO A 415 -2.05 10.49 -2.41
CA PRO A 415 -1.49 11.76 -2.88
C PRO A 415 -0.36 11.54 -3.89
N TYR A 416 0.50 10.56 -3.63
CA TYR A 416 1.63 10.26 -4.52
C TYR A 416 1.17 9.79 -5.90
N LEU A 417 0.17 8.90 -6.00
CA LEU A 417 -0.37 8.48 -7.30
C LEU A 417 -1.03 9.63 -8.06
N SER A 418 -1.65 10.56 -7.33
CA SER A 418 -2.21 11.78 -7.91
C SER A 418 -1.12 12.66 -8.53
N VAL A 419 0.00 12.86 -7.83
CA VAL A 419 1.17 13.60 -8.34
C VAL A 419 1.76 12.93 -9.57
N LEU A 420 1.93 11.60 -9.55
CA LEU A 420 2.45 10.86 -10.71
C LEU A 420 1.53 10.98 -11.93
N THR A 421 0.22 10.81 -11.73
CA THR A 421 -0.79 10.92 -12.79
C THR A 421 -0.81 12.32 -13.38
N HIS A 422 -0.75 13.35 -12.53
CA HIS A 422 -0.73 14.75 -12.96
C HIS A 422 0.51 15.07 -13.80
N TYR A 423 1.69 14.59 -13.39
CA TYR A 423 2.92 14.75 -14.16
C TYR A 423 2.83 14.10 -15.55
N LEU A 424 2.24 12.89 -15.64
CA LEU A 424 2.00 12.25 -16.94
C LEU A 424 1.01 13.04 -17.80
N TRP A 425 -0.04 13.61 -17.20
CA TRP A 425 -1.06 14.40 -17.91
C TRP A 425 -0.53 15.73 -18.43
N GLN A 426 0.14 16.55 -17.61
CA GLN A 426 0.70 17.83 -18.06
C GLN A 426 1.66 17.67 -19.23
N SER A 427 2.34 16.53 -19.28
CA SER A 427 3.25 16.23 -20.37
C SER A 427 2.62 15.72 -21.65
N LYS A 428 1.31 15.48 -21.68
CA LYS A 428 0.55 15.19 -22.91
C LYS A 428 0.09 16.46 -23.62
N THR A 429 -0.04 17.58 -22.89
CA THR A 429 -0.45 18.88 -23.44
C THR A 429 0.72 19.73 -23.93
N SER A 430 1.96 19.33 -23.63
CA SER A 430 3.19 19.97 -24.11
C SER A 430 3.96 18.94 -24.93
N ASP A 431 3.99 19.06 -26.27
CA ASP A 431 4.69 18.14 -27.20
C ASP A 431 6.24 18.12 -27.05
N ASN A 432 6.78 18.70 -25.99
CA ASN A 432 8.19 18.68 -25.71
C ASN A 432 8.42 18.58 -24.20
N LEU A 433 9.19 17.56 -23.77
CA LEU A 433 9.83 17.50 -22.45
C LEU A 433 10.85 18.66 -22.22
N LYS A 434 10.90 19.67 -23.10
CA LYS A 434 11.94 20.70 -23.11
C LYS A 434 11.67 21.91 -22.21
N GLN A 435 10.45 22.13 -21.73
CA GLN A 435 10.16 23.21 -20.80
C GLN A 435 8.95 22.81 -19.95
N ASN A 436 9.16 22.54 -18.66
CA ASN A 436 8.13 22.62 -17.63
C ASN A 436 8.82 22.61 -16.25
N SER A 437 9.46 23.74 -15.91
CA SER A 437 9.83 24.06 -14.54
C SER A 437 8.65 24.74 -13.85
N ALA A 438 7.62 23.97 -13.51
CA ALA A 438 6.68 24.38 -12.47
C ALA A 438 7.08 23.61 -11.19
N PRO A 439 7.37 24.28 -10.08
CA PRO A 439 7.62 23.58 -8.84
C PRO A 439 6.32 22.89 -8.45
N VAL A 440 6.34 21.56 -8.29
CA VAL A 440 5.31 20.85 -7.54
C VAL A 440 5.52 21.17 -6.06
N ASN A 441 5.29 22.44 -5.69
CA ASN A 441 5.03 22.83 -4.32
C ASN A 441 3.61 22.35 -4.01
N GLY A 442 3.51 21.16 -3.43
CA GLY A 442 2.22 20.56 -3.14
C GLY A 442 2.32 19.22 -2.41
N LEU A 443 3.31 19.07 -1.54
CA LEU A 443 3.17 18.16 -0.40
C LEU A 443 3.46 19.04 0.81
N SER A 444 2.42 19.66 1.37
CA SER A 444 2.51 20.18 2.73
C SER A 444 3.01 19.02 3.61
N LYS A 445 3.98 19.28 4.48
CA LYS A 445 4.52 18.27 5.40
C LYS A 445 3.43 17.60 6.26
N GLU A 446 2.27 18.23 6.36
CA GLU A 446 1.14 17.83 7.19
C GLU A 446 0.22 16.76 6.55
N GLU A 447 0.22 16.59 5.22
CA GLU A 447 -0.68 15.62 4.53
C GLU A 447 -0.04 14.25 4.23
N THR A 448 1.18 13.97 4.71
CA THR A 448 1.98 12.81 4.24
C THR A 448 2.31 11.75 5.29
N GLN A 449 1.78 11.84 6.51
CA GLN A 449 1.98 10.78 7.49
C GLN A 449 1.01 9.62 7.20
N PRO A 450 1.50 8.36 7.09
CA PRO A 450 0.62 7.21 6.94
C PRO A 450 -0.37 7.14 8.11
N TRP A 451 -1.61 6.68 7.86
CA TRP A 451 -2.64 6.60 8.90
C TRP A 451 -2.23 5.74 10.11
N PHE A 452 -1.28 4.84 9.91
CA PHE A 452 -0.74 3.97 10.95
C PHE A 452 0.43 4.56 11.74
N ALA A 453 0.87 5.79 11.46
CA ALA A 453 1.94 6.46 12.20
C ALA A 453 1.56 6.79 13.67
N SER A 454 0.27 6.77 14.01
CA SER A 454 -0.29 7.11 15.33
C SER A 454 -1.32 6.07 15.80
N SER A 455 -0.89 4.80 15.93
CA SER A 455 -1.79 3.62 16.01
C SER A 455 -2.11 3.04 17.39
N ASP A 456 -1.80 3.71 18.51
CA ASP A 456 -1.97 3.12 19.85
C ASP A 456 -3.43 2.71 20.14
N MET A 457 -4.40 3.52 19.67
CA MET A 457 -5.82 3.24 19.85
C MET A 457 -6.31 2.00 19.09
N MET A 458 -5.67 1.66 17.96
CA MET A 458 -6.08 0.51 17.16
C MET A 458 -5.76 -0.81 17.84
N ARG A 459 -4.63 -0.89 18.55
CA ARG A 459 -4.28 -2.10 19.31
C ARG A 459 -5.27 -2.36 20.43
N VAL A 460 -5.65 -1.31 21.16
CA VAL A 460 -6.68 -1.40 22.21
C VAL A 460 -8.03 -1.81 21.63
N THR A 461 -8.41 -1.22 20.49
CA THR A 461 -9.66 -1.54 19.79
C THR A 461 -9.68 -3.00 19.31
N LEU A 462 -8.56 -3.50 18.78
CA LEU A 462 -8.39 -4.91 18.39
C LEU A 462 -8.59 -5.84 19.59
N GLN A 463 -7.94 -5.52 20.71
CA GLN A 463 -8.04 -6.32 21.93
C GLN A 463 -9.49 -6.45 22.40
N TRP A 464 -10.20 -5.32 22.50
CA TRP A 464 -11.62 -5.33 22.88
C TRP A 464 -12.50 -6.14 21.92
N PHE A 465 -12.23 -6.06 20.62
CA PHE A 465 -12.98 -6.82 19.63
C PHE A 465 -12.77 -8.33 19.79
N ILE A 466 -11.51 -8.78 19.94
CA ILE A 466 -11.17 -10.19 20.12
C ILE A 466 -11.81 -10.74 21.39
N GLU A 467 -11.61 -10.08 22.53
CA GLU A 467 -12.14 -10.53 23.81
C GLU A 467 -13.68 -10.62 23.79
N TYR A 468 -14.34 -9.65 23.14
CA TYR A 468 -15.79 -9.66 23.02
C TYR A 468 -16.31 -10.72 22.03
N ALA A 469 -15.58 -10.96 20.94
CA ALA A 469 -15.90 -12.04 19.99
C ALA A 469 -15.78 -13.41 20.65
N GLU A 470 -14.75 -13.63 21.44
CA GLU A 470 -14.55 -14.86 22.22
C GLU A 470 -15.67 -15.04 23.26
N ALA A 471 -16.02 -13.99 24.01
CA ALA A 471 -17.08 -14.03 25.01
C ALA A 471 -18.47 -14.33 24.43
N ASN A 472 -18.70 -14.07 23.14
CA ASN A 472 -20.00 -14.23 22.47
C ASN A 472 -20.00 -15.32 21.39
N ARG A 473 -18.99 -16.20 21.36
CA ARG A 473 -18.83 -17.25 20.35
C ARG A 473 -20.05 -18.17 20.21
N ASP A 474 -20.77 -18.43 21.30
CA ASP A 474 -21.91 -19.36 21.32
C ASP A 474 -23.23 -18.72 20.88
N ASN A 475 -23.26 -17.39 20.68
CA ASN A 475 -24.47 -16.67 20.28
C ASN A 475 -24.69 -16.75 18.77
N LYS A 476 -25.52 -17.71 18.34
CA LYS A 476 -25.85 -17.93 16.91
C LYS A 476 -26.51 -16.75 16.19
N LYS A 477 -27.09 -15.81 16.93
CA LYS A 477 -27.75 -14.61 16.37
C LYS A 477 -26.80 -13.41 16.22
N THR A 478 -25.55 -13.55 16.67
CA THR A 478 -24.52 -12.52 16.56
C THR A 478 -23.40 -12.98 15.64
N GLN A 479 -23.02 -12.14 14.68
CA GLN A 479 -21.92 -12.42 13.76
C GLN A 479 -20.80 -11.38 13.88
N PHE A 480 -19.57 -11.88 13.92
CA PHE A 480 -18.35 -11.08 13.94
C PHE A 480 -17.73 -11.05 12.55
N ILE A 481 -17.36 -9.86 12.08
CA ILE A 481 -16.77 -9.67 10.74
C ILE A 481 -15.67 -8.60 10.76
N ILE A 482 -14.83 -8.62 9.74
CA ILE A 482 -13.85 -7.55 9.45
C ILE A 482 -14.26 -6.87 8.15
N ALA A 483 -14.24 -5.55 8.09
CA ALA A 483 -14.53 -4.83 6.85
C ALA A 483 -13.69 -3.55 6.71
N THR A 484 -13.82 -2.93 5.54
CA THR A 484 -13.23 -1.62 5.25
C THR A 484 -14.34 -0.62 4.97
N VAL A 485 -14.45 0.44 5.77
CA VAL A 485 -15.41 1.53 5.55
C VAL A 485 -14.77 2.84 5.97
N SER A 486 -14.69 3.82 5.06
CA SER A 486 -14.07 5.12 5.36
C SER A 486 -14.78 5.83 6.51
N ASP A 487 -14.01 6.36 7.48
CA ASP A 487 -14.53 7.16 8.58
C ASP A 487 -13.46 8.11 9.12
N GLN A 488 -13.65 9.41 8.90
CA GLN A 488 -12.71 10.42 9.40
C GLN A 488 -12.90 10.72 10.89
N SER A 489 -14.06 10.38 11.47
CA SER A 489 -14.34 10.61 12.89
C SER A 489 -13.61 9.62 13.81
N SER A 490 -13.19 8.48 13.27
CA SER A 490 -12.53 7.40 13.99
C SER A 490 -11.32 6.90 13.20
N PRO A 491 -10.17 7.60 13.20
CA PRO A 491 -9.01 7.24 12.39
C PRO A 491 -8.39 5.89 12.81
N GLY A 492 -7.89 5.15 11.81
CA GLY A 492 -7.27 3.83 11.97
C GLY A 492 -8.28 2.70 11.88
N ALA A 493 -8.93 2.38 13.01
CA ALA A 493 -9.98 1.36 13.09
C ALA A 493 -11.04 1.69 14.15
N SER A 494 -12.24 1.14 13.97
CA SER A 494 -13.31 1.20 14.97
C SER A 494 -14.13 -0.09 14.98
N ILE A 495 -14.87 -0.33 16.06
CA ILE A 495 -15.85 -1.42 16.12
C ILE A 495 -17.22 -0.82 15.82
N ARG A 496 -17.93 -1.38 14.84
CA ARG A 496 -19.26 -0.94 14.44
C ARG A 496 -20.30 -1.97 14.84
N LEU A 497 -21.42 -1.50 15.39
CA LEU A 497 -22.56 -2.33 15.77
C LEU A 497 -23.71 -2.11 14.79
N TYR A 498 -24.17 -3.19 14.18
CA TYR A 498 -25.38 -3.22 13.37
C TYR A 498 -26.43 -4.10 14.04
N ARG A 499 -27.69 -3.68 14.02
CA ARG A 499 -28.85 -4.49 14.42
C ARG A 499 -29.89 -4.49 13.32
N HIS A 500 -30.37 -5.68 12.95
CA HIS A 500 -31.34 -5.86 11.86
C HIS A 500 -30.94 -5.10 10.58
N GLY A 501 -29.66 -5.21 10.20
CA GLY A 501 -29.08 -4.57 9.01
C GLY A 501 -28.85 -3.05 9.11
N LYS A 502 -29.18 -2.39 10.23
CA LYS A 502 -28.99 -0.94 10.41
C LYS A 502 -27.83 -0.65 11.36
N LEU A 503 -27.01 0.35 11.01
CA LEU A 503 -25.93 0.83 11.87
C LEU A 503 -26.52 1.49 13.12
N VAL A 504 -26.20 0.96 14.30
CA VAL A 504 -26.60 1.51 15.60
C VAL A 504 -25.55 2.49 16.11
N THR A 505 -24.27 2.09 16.05
CA THR A 505 -23.15 2.96 16.45
C THR A 505 -21.89 2.67 15.64
N PRO A 506 -21.17 3.71 15.16
CA PRO A 506 -19.90 3.57 14.45
C PRO A 506 -18.69 3.37 15.39
N ALA A 507 -18.87 3.56 16.70
CA ALA A 507 -17.81 3.49 17.71
C ALA A 507 -18.30 2.69 18.94
N PHE A 508 -18.69 1.44 18.69
CA PHE A 508 -19.09 0.51 19.73
C PHE A 508 -17.93 0.21 20.68
N ARG A 509 -18.19 0.27 21.99
CA ARG A 509 -17.25 -0.17 23.03
C ARG A 509 -17.84 -1.42 23.69
N PRO A 510 -17.28 -2.60 23.42
CA PRO A 510 -17.81 -3.84 23.97
C PRO A 510 -17.58 -3.90 25.48
N VAL A 511 -18.63 -4.16 26.25
CA VAL A 511 -18.54 -4.43 27.70
C VAL A 511 -18.52 -5.94 27.88
N LEU A 512 -17.43 -6.48 28.45
CA LEU A 512 -17.09 -7.91 28.39
C LEU A 512 -18.08 -8.82 29.13
N LYS A 513 -18.73 -8.34 30.19
CA LYS A 513 -19.87 -8.96 30.88
C LYS A 513 -20.66 -7.84 31.56
N PRO A 514 -22.00 -7.87 31.66
CA PRO A 514 -22.61 -7.25 32.82
C PRO A 514 -22.02 -7.97 34.03
N ASP A 515 -21.50 -7.22 35.00
CA ASP A 515 -21.07 -7.83 36.26
C ASP A 515 -22.16 -8.80 36.75
N PRO A 516 -21.82 -9.98 37.32
CA PRO A 516 -22.80 -10.76 38.06
C PRO A 516 -23.55 -9.78 38.97
N PRO A 517 -24.89 -9.87 39.12
CA PRO A 517 -25.65 -8.88 39.87
C PRO A 517 -25.02 -8.78 41.25
N VAL A 518 -24.22 -7.73 41.45
CA VAL A 518 -23.56 -7.53 42.72
C VAL A 518 -24.72 -7.26 43.67
N PRO A 519 -24.88 -8.05 44.74
CA PRO A 519 -25.99 -7.86 45.66
C PRO A 519 -26.03 -6.39 46.05
N MET A 520 -27.21 -5.77 45.92
CA MET A 520 -27.40 -4.38 46.30
C MET A 520 -26.81 -4.18 47.71
N PRO A 521 -25.89 -3.22 47.91
CA PRO A 521 -25.30 -2.98 49.21
C PRO A 521 -26.41 -2.75 50.25
N ARG A 522 -26.31 -3.42 51.41
CA ARG A 522 -27.30 -3.34 52.50
C ARG A 522 -26.75 -2.65 53.75
N THR A 523 -25.43 -2.60 53.89
CA THR A 523 -24.77 -1.95 55.03
C THR A 523 -23.92 -0.78 54.54
N ARG A 524 -23.68 0.20 55.41
CA ARG A 524 -22.81 1.35 55.10
C ARG A 524 -21.44 0.91 54.60
N ASP A 525 -20.82 -0.10 55.23
CA ASP A 525 -19.53 -0.66 54.80
C ASP A 525 -19.54 -1.22 53.37
N GLN A 526 -20.66 -1.79 52.93
CA GLN A 526 -20.81 -2.26 51.55
C GLN A 526 -20.99 -1.09 50.57
N PHE A 527 -21.65 -0.01 50.97
CA PHE A 527 -21.73 1.21 50.17
C PHE A 527 -20.37 1.91 50.04
N LEU A 528 -19.56 1.91 51.12
CA LEU A 528 -18.22 2.50 51.13
C LEU A 528 -17.27 1.83 50.12
N GLN A 529 -17.50 0.58 49.72
CA GLN A 529 -16.74 -0.07 48.62
C GLN A 529 -16.91 0.64 47.28
N TYR A 530 -17.96 1.45 47.12
CA TYR A 530 -18.24 2.25 45.93
C TYR A 530 -17.99 3.75 46.17
N ALA A 531 -17.34 4.11 47.28
CA ALA A 531 -17.09 5.51 47.62
C ALA A 531 -16.33 6.21 46.48
N CYS A 532 -16.88 7.33 46.01
CA CYS A 532 -16.25 8.18 45.01
C CYS A 532 -15.81 9.50 45.61
N GLN A 533 -14.61 9.95 45.26
CA GLN A 533 -14.15 11.29 45.57
C GLN A 533 -14.75 12.29 44.58
N LEU A 534 -15.48 13.27 45.09
CA LEU A 534 -16.15 14.29 44.30
C LEU A 534 -15.50 15.64 44.50
N THR A 535 -15.36 16.39 43.42
CA THR A 535 -14.82 17.75 43.46
C THR A 535 -15.82 18.73 42.86
N PRO A 536 -16.20 19.79 43.59
CA PRO A 536 -17.11 20.78 43.04
C PRO A 536 -16.50 21.56 41.88
N ASP A 537 -17.28 21.81 40.84
CA ASP A 537 -16.87 22.57 39.68
C ASP A 537 -17.12 24.07 39.86
N LEU A 538 -16.05 24.82 40.13
CA LEU A 538 -16.05 26.27 40.26
C LEU A 538 -16.45 27.01 38.98
N GLU A 539 -16.50 26.35 37.82
CA GLU A 539 -17.04 26.94 36.59
C GLU A 539 -18.58 26.93 36.58
N THR A 540 -19.19 26.01 37.32
CA THR A 540 -20.66 25.89 37.44
C THR A 540 -21.23 26.62 38.65
N VAL A 541 -20.44 26.78 39.72
CA VAL A 541 -20.89 27.28 41.02
C VAL A 541 -21.58 28.66 40.92
N HIS A 542 -22.78 28.75 41.48
CA HIS A 542 -23.52 30.00 41.52
C HIS A 542 -22.82 31.06 42.40
N ARG A 543 -22.89 32.34 42.01
CA ARG A 543 -22.21 33.46 42.69
C ARG A 543 -22.57 33.67 44.16
N ARG A 544 -23.68 33.15 44.66
CA ARG A 544 -24.06 33.24 46.09
C ARG A 544 -23.61 32.05 46.93
N LEU A 545 -22.94 31.06 46.35
CA LEU A 545 -22.33 29.99 47.13
C LEU A 545 -20.88 30.38 47.41
N SER A 546 -20.50 30.50 48.68
CA SER A 546 -19.09 30.62 49.05
C SER A 546 -18.51 29.25 49.31
N VAL A 547 -17.39 28.95 48.67
CA VAL A 547 -16.67 27.69 48.82
C VAL A 547 -15.56 27.85 49.86
N SER A 548 -15.38 26.87 50.75
CA SER A 548 -14.30 26.85 51.74
C SER A 548 -12.93 26.59 51.10
N GLU A 549 -11.83 26.89 51.81
CA GLU A 549 -10.46 26.81 51.26
C GLU A 549 -10.07 25.42 50.73
N ARG A 550 -10.70 24.35 51.25
CA ARG A 550 -10.46 22.97 50.80
C ARG A 550 -11.41 22.53 49.68
N ASN A 551 -12.33 23.38 49.22
CA ASN A 551 -13.40 23.05 48.28
C ASN A 551 -14.35 21.92 48.73
N ILE A 552 -14.46 21.71 50.06
CA ILE A 552 -15.25 20.62 50.64
C ILE A 552 -16.62 21.11 51.11
N GLU A 553 -16.73 22.37 51.55
CA GLU A 553 -17.96 22.94 52.10
C GLU A 553 -18.39 24.17 51.30
N MET A 554 -19.70 24.31 51.10
CA MET A 554 -20.31 25.46 50.48
C MET A 554 -21.43 26.02 51.34
N THR A 555 -21.46 27.35 51.45
CA THR A 555 -22.50 28.06 52.19
C THR A 555 -23.15 29.10 51.31
N ARG A 556 -24.49 29.19 51.35
CA ARG A 556 -25.20 30.26 50.65
C ARG A 556 -25.11 31.57 51.43
N LYS A 557 -24.52 32.60 50.81
CA LYS A 557 -24.40 33.96 51.33
C LYS A 557 -25.37 34.92 50.65
N LYS A 558 -25.59 36.07 51.29
CA LYS A 558 -26.41 37.17 50.74
C LYS A 558 -25.64 37.89 49.63
N GLU A 559 -24.34 38.13 49.85
CA GLU A 559 -23.42 38.75 48.90
C GLU A 559 -23.04 37.81 47.75
N LYS A 560 -22.73 38.40 46.59
CA LYS A 560 -22.19 37.66 45.45
C LYS A 560 -20.66 37.56 45.59
N MET A 561 -20.14 36.35 45.53
CA MET A 561 -18.71 36.05 45.44
C MET A 561 -18.16 36.48 44.07
N PRO A 562 -16.89 36.91 44.00
CA PRO A 562 -16.28 37.48 42.79
C PRO A 562 -15.85 36.40 41.78
N TYR A 563 -16.72 35.43 41.46
CA TYR A 563 -16.43 34.42 40.45
C TYR A 563 -16.53 35.01 39.03
N PRO A 564 -15.55 34.74 38.14
CA PRO A 564 -15.59 35.14 36.74
C PRO A 564 -16.86 34.64 36.03
N ASP A 565 -17.35 35.40 35.06
CA ASP A 565 -18.46 34.93 34.22
C ASP A 565 -18.04 33.69 33.42
N HIS A 566 -18.94 32.71 33.34
CA HIS A 566 -18.72 31.47 32.60
C HIS A 566 -20.06 30.95 32.02
N PRO A 567 -20.07 30.38 30.80
CA PRO A 567 -21.28 29.85 30.19
C PRO A 567 -21.94 28.76 31.05
N GLU A 568 -21.13 27.87 31.66
CA GLU A 568 -21.61 26.78 32.53
C GLU A 568 -22.09 27.24 33.91
N ARG A 569 -21.92 28.52 34.27
CA ARG A 569 -22.26 29.02 35.61
C ARG A 569 -23.77 29.12 35.79
N PHE A 570 -24.28 28.52 36.87
CA PHE A 570 -25.66 28.75 37.30
C PHE A 570 -25.87 30.22 37.65
N GLU A 571 -26.85 30.84 37.01
CA GLU A 571 -27.10 32.28 37.12
C GLU A 571 -28.11 32.64 38.20
N TRP A 572 -29.17 31.83 38.35
CA TRP A 572 -30.32 32.17 39.20
C TRP A 572 -30.42 31.32 40.46
N HIS A 573 -30.36 29.99 40.30
CA HIS A 573 -30.49 29.05 41.41
C HIS A 573 -29.12 28.80 42.06
N PRO A 574 -28.98 28.94 43.39
CA PRO A 574 -27.71 28.69 44.09
C PRO A 574 -27.33 27.22 44.13
N GLN A 575 -26.73 26.75 43.05
CA GLN A 575 -26.39 25.36 42.79
C GLN A 575 -24.96 25.22 42.24
N VAL A 576 -24.46 23.99 42.25
CA VAL A 576 -23.15 23.60 41.72
C VAL A 576 -23.23 22.16 41.21
N LEU A 577 -22.44 21.83 40.18
CA LEU A 577 -22.15 20.45 39.81
C LEU A 577 -20.76 20.05 40.29
N CYS A 578 -20.54 18.76 40.51
CA CYS A 578 -19.19 18.20 40.61
C CYS A 578 -18.58 17.99 39.23
N ARG A 579 -17.26 17.83 39.15
CA ARG A 579 -16.51 17.66 37.89
C ARG A 579 -16.67 16.26 37.32
N GLU A 580 -16.89 15.28 38.17
CA GLU A 580 -16.92 13.87 37.84
C GLU A 580 -18.26 13.48 37.20
N GLY A 581 -18.24 13.11 35.92
CA GLY A 581 -19.38 12.52 35.22
C GLY A 581 -19.43 11.02 35.49
N LEU A 582 -20.37 10.60 36.33
CA LEU A 582 -20.51 9.22 36.80
C LEU A 582 -21.24 8.35 35.77
N THR A 583 -20.67 7.18 35.47
CA THR A 583 -21.20 6.19 34.51
C THR A 583 -21.19 4.75 35.03
N GLY A 584 -20.87 4.57 36.32
CA GLY A 584 -20.79 3.26 36.98
C GLY A 584 -21.55 3.23 38.31
N ARG A 585 -21.10 2.37 39.23
CA ARG A 585 -21.59 2.34 40.61
C ARG A 585 -20.78 3.29 41.49
N CYS A 586 -21.45 4.25 42.12
CA CYS A 586 -20.80 5.28 42.92
C CYS A 586 -21.60 5.57 44.18
N TYR A 587 -20.91 5.78 45.29
CA TYR A 587 -21.47 6.18 46.57
C TYR A 587 -20.78 7.44 47.07
N TRP A 588 -21.55 8.39 47.60
CA TRP A 588 -21.00 9.54 48.30
C TRP A 588 -21.93 9.97 49.43
N GLU A 589 -21.38 10.63 50.44
CA GLU A 589 -22.14 11.21 51.55
C GLU A 589 -22.01 12.74 51.51
N VAL A 590 -23.11 13.40 51.87
CA VAL A 590 -23.19 14.86 51.96
C VAL A 590 -23.71 15.20 53.35
N GLU A 591 -22.96 16.02 54.06
CA GLU A 591 -23.46 16.70 55.25
C GLU A 591 -24.12 18.00 54.85
N TRP A 592 -25.24 18.34 55.49
CA TRP A 592 -25.98 19.55 55.18
C TRP A 592 -26.56 20.19 56.44
N SER A 593 -26.74 21.51 56.39
CA SER A 593 -27.33 22.29 57.47
C SER A 593 -28.19 23.43 56.93
N GLY A 594 -29.13 23.90 57.76
CA GLY A 594 -30.00 25.03 57.45
C GLY A 594 -31.43 24.62 57.09
N LYS A 595 -32.15 25.52 56.40
CA LYS A 595 -33.59 25.40 56.15
C LYS A 595 -33.94 24.56 54.92
N GLY A 596 -33.03 24.41 53.97
CA GLY A 596 -33.28 23.68 52.74
C GLY A 596 -32.03 23.49 51.87
N VAL A 597 -31.65 22.24 51.63
CA VAL A 597 -30.58 21.83 50.69
C VAL A 597 -31.12 20.80 49.71
N THR A 598 -30.65 20.80 48.48
CA THR A 598 -30.99 19.80 47.45
C THR A 598 -29.74 19.03 47.09
N ILE A 599 -29.81 17.70 47.17
CA ILE A 599 -28.72 16.77 46.92
C ILE A 599 -29.15 15.83 45.80
N GLY A 600 -28.40 15.74 44.71
CA GLY A 600 -28.84 14.97 43.56
C GLY A 600 -27.80 14.77 42.49
N VAL A 601 -28.27 14.51 41.28
CA VAL A 601 -27.47 14.35 40.07
C VAL A 601 -28.16 15.05 38.89
N ALA A 602 -27.36 15.51 37.93
CA ALA A 602 -27.87 16.12 36.71
C ALA A 602 -27.04 15.69 35.48
N CYS A 603 -27.69 15.59 34.34
CA CYS A 603 -27.00 15.52 33.05
C CYS A 603 -26.28 16.84 32.78
N ARG A 604 -25.20 16.78 31.98
CA ARG A 604 -24.42 17.99 31.65
C ARG A 604 -25.27 19.08 30.98
N GLY A 605 -26.27 18.67 30.21
CA GLY A 605 -27.17 19.57 29.47
C GLY A 605 -28.28 20.24 30.29
N ILE A 606 -28.24 20.21 31.63
CA ILE A 606 -29.16 21.00 32.47
C ILE A 606 -29.00 22.50 32.17
N GLY A 607 -30.10 23.24 32.17
CA GLY A 607 -30.08 24.68 31.93
C GLY A 607 -29.20 25.41 32.96
N ARG A 608 -28.46 26.43 32.51
CA ARG A 608 -27.60 27.25 33.40
C ARG A 608 -28.18 28.63 33.70
N LYS A 609 -29.08 29.11 32.84
CA LYS A 609 -29.58 30.48 32.81
C LYS A 609 -31.09 30.52 33.03
N GLY A 610 -31.61 31.68 33.41
CA GLY A 610 -33.04 31.90 33.62
C GLY A 610 -33.59 31.40 34.97
N LYS A 611 -34.77 31.90 35.33
CA LYS A 611 -35.45 31.61 36.62
C LYS A 611 -36.34 30.37 36.61
N GLY A 612 -36.56 29.78 35.43
CA GLY A 612 -37.49 28.68 35.22
C GLY A 612 -36.98 27.35 35.79
N TYR A 613 -37.77 26.30 35.52
CA TYR A 613 -37.50 24.94 36.01
C TYR A 613 -36.34 24.25 35.27
N ASP A 614 -36.04 24.66 34.04
CA ASP A 614 -34.99 24.07 33.19
C ASP A 614 -33.59 24.12 33.82
N SER A 615 -33.34 25.06 34.73
CA SER A 615 -32.06 25.22 35.44
C SER A 615 -32.11 24.84 36.93
N CYS A 616 -33.25 24.37 37.43
CA CYS A 616 -33.45 24.02 38.84
C CYS A 616 -33.36 22.50 39.03
N LEU A 617 -32.49 22.04 39.95
CA LEU A 617 -32.31 20.61 40.23
C LEU A 617 -33.64 19.95 40.60
N GLY A 618 -33.95 18.82 39.96
CA GLY A 618 -35.15 18.00 40.19
C GLY A 618 -36.43 18.52 39.51
N HIS A 619 -36.42 19.72 38.96
CA HIS A 619 -37.61 20.31 38.30
C HIS A 619 -37.62 20.16 36.77
N ASN A 620 -36.69 19.39 36.21
CA ASN A 620 -36.59 19.09 34.77
C ASN A 620 -36.34 17.60 34.54
N ASP A 621 -36.40 17.19 33.28
CA ASP A 621 -36.15 15.83 32.80
C ASP A 621 -34.67 15.42 32.80
N LYS A 622 -33.76 16.36 33.09
CA LYS A 622 -32.30 16.16 33.10
C LYS A 622 -31.69 16.12 34.50
N SER A 623 -32.50 16.14 35.55
CA SER A 623 -32.00 16.12 36.92
C SER A 623 -32.94 15.43 37.90
N TRP A 624 -32.33 14.91 38.95
CA TRP A 624 -32.99 14.20 40.05
C TRP A 624 -32.41 14.74 41.36
N GLY A 625 -33.26 15.11 42.31
CA GLY A 625 -32.81 15.74 43.56
C GLY A 625 -33.63 15.34 44.77
N LEU A 626 -32.94 15.09 45.88
CA LEU A 626 -33.50 14.98 47.22
C LEU A 626 -33.42 16.35 47.90
N GLU A 627 -34.56 16.96 48.12
CA GLU A 627 -34.68 18.12 48.97
C GLU A 627 -34.72 17.72 50.45
N CYS A 628 -33.80 18.26 51.23
CA CYS A 628 -33.66 18.05 52.66
C CYS A 628 -34.11 19.29 53.41
N ARG A 629 -35.10 19.14 54.31
CA ARG A 629 -35.61 20.20 55.20
C ARG A 629 -35.71 19.66 56.63
N GLY A 630 -35.78 20.55 57.62
CA GLY A 630 -35.92 20.13 59.02
C GLY A 630 -37.19 19.33 59.33
N SER A 631 -38.21 19.40 58.46
CA SER A 631 -39.45 18.64 58.58
C SER A 631 -39.44 17.29 57.85
N GLY A 632 -38.37 16.93 57.12
CA GLY A 632 -38.26 15.69 56.36
C GLY A 632 -37.64 15.87 54.98
N TYR A 633 -37.86 14.89 54.09
CA TYR A 633 -37.29 14.86 52.74
C TYR A 633 -38.37 14.88 51.66
N SER A 634 -38.04 15.43 50.49
CA SER A 634 -38.86 15.35 49.28
C SER A 634 -37.98 15.00 48.09
N VAL A 635 -38.32 13.96 47.32
CA VAL A 635 -37.64 13.64 46.06
C VAL A 635 -38.33 14.35 44.91
N TRP A 636 -37.52 14.94 44.02
CA TRP A 636 -37.94 15.72 42.87
C TRP A 636 -37.32 15.17 41.58
N HIS A 637 -38.16 14.93 40.58
CA HIS A 637 -37.76 14.72 39.19
C HIS A 637 -38.86 15.20 38.25
N ASN A 638 -38.50 15.93 37.17
CA ASN A 638 -39.43 16.47 36.19
C ASN A 638 -40.63 17.21 36.83
N ASN A 639 -40.35 17.97 37.90
CA ASN A 639 -41.32 18.73 38.68
C ASN A 639 -42.39 17.88 39.41
N ASN A 640 -42.19 16.57 39.52
CA ASN A 640 -42.98 15.68 40.36
C ASN A 640 -42.30 15.52 41.72
N GLU A 641 -43.06 15.75 42.78
CA GLU A 641 -42.62 15.63 44.17
C GLU A 641 -43.10 14.30 44.79
N THR A 642 -42.21 13.63 45.53
CA THR A 642 -42.57 12.54 46.44
C THR A 642 -42.07 12.87 47.84
N VAL A 643 -42.99 13.14 48.76
CA VAL A 643 -42.69 13.49 50.14
C VAL A 643 -42.37 12.22 50.95
N ILE A 644 -41.30 12.27 51.73
CA ILE A 644 -40.81 11.19 52.59
C ILE A 644 -40.93 11.66 54.05
N PRO A 645 -41.94 11.18 54.80
CA PRO A 645 -42.27 11.66 56.14
C PRO A 645 -41.38 11.01 57.21
N VAL A 646 -40.07 11.22 57.11
CA VAL A 646 -39.06 10.70 58.04
C VAL A 646 -38.25 11.87 58.59
N SER A 647 -37.89 11.80 59.88
CA SER A 647 -37.02 12.80 60.52
C SER A 647 -35.71 12.98 59.76
N SER A 648 -35.33 14.22 59.50
CA SER A 648 -34.12 14.53 58.74
C SER A 648 -32.85 14.32 59.57
N SER A 649 -31.86 13.60 59.02
CA SER A 649 -30.48 13.53 59.50
C SER A 649 -29.61 14.61 58.85
N PRO A 650 -28.59 15.14 59.55
CA PRO A 650 -27.60 16.07 58.96
C PRO A 650 -26.75 15.44 57.85
N ARG A 651 -26.79 14.11 57.65
CA ARG A 651 -26.02 13.43 56.61
C ARG A 651 -26.90 12.56 55.71
N VAL A 652 -26.68 12.69 54.40
CA VAL A 652 -27.36 11.93 53.35
C VAL A 652 -26.33 11.15 52.53
N GLY A 653 -26.54 9.85 52.39
CA GLY A 653 -25.81 8.99 51.46
C GLY A 653 -26.55 8.90 50.13
N VAL A 654 -25.81 8.93 49.03
CA VAL A 654 -26.34 8.78 47.68
C VAL A 654 -25.62 7.65 46.99
N TYR A 655 -26.38 6.68 46.47
CA TYR A 655 -25.87 5.56 45.70
C TYR A 655 -26.44 5.61 44.29
N LEU A 656 -25.55 5.67 43.31
CA LEU A 656 -25.88 5.59 41.88
C LEU A 656 -25.44 4.24 41.35
N ASP A 657 -26.35 3.45 40.79
CA ASP A 657 -26.03 2.36 39.86
C ASP A 657 -26.42 2.83 38.45
N TRP A 658 -25.48 3.45 37.74
CA TRP A 658 -25.75 4.04 36.43
C TRP A 658 -26.12 2.98 35.39
N VAL A 659 -25.45 1.81 35.43
CA VAL A 659 -25.72 0.70 34.51
C VAL A 659 -27.03 -0.01 34.88
N GLY A 660 -27.28 -0.19 36.17
CA GLY A 660 -28.52 -0.76 36.70
C GLY A 660 -29.73 0.19 36.63
N GLY A 661 -29.52 1.47 36.31
CA GLY A 661 -30.58 2.46 36.17
C GLY A 661 -31.22 2.87 37.49
N THR A 662 -30.48 2.89 38.61
CA THR A 662 -31.03 3.26 39.93
C THR A 662 -30.25 4.39 40.60
N LEU A 663 -30.97 5.30 41.26
CA LEU A 663 -30.43 6.34 42.12
C LEU A 663 -31.12 6.28 43.48
N SER A 664 -30.38 5.93 44.52
CA SER A 664 -30.91 5.68 45.85
C SER A 664 -30.37 6.70 46.87
N PHE A 665 -31.26 7.17 47.74
CA PHE A 665 -30.95 8.11 48.81
C PHE A 665 -31.12 7.44 50.17
N TYR A 666 -30.23 7.79 51.10
CA TYR A 666 -30.20 7.23 52.44
C TYR A 666 -29.97 8.33 53.47
N SER A 667 -30.66 8.25 54.61
CA SER A 667 -30.32 9.01 55.81
C SER A 667 -29.24 8.26 56.57
N VAL A 668 -28.10 8.91 56.79
CA VAL A 668 -26.93 8.29 57.44
C VAL A 668 -26.79 8.85 58.84
N SER A 669 -26.61 7.97 59.82
CA SER A 669 -26.28 8.27 61.22
C SER A 669 -25.10 7.39 61.65
N PRO A 670 -24.41 7.70 62.77
CA PRO A 670 -23.27 6.90 63.23
C PRO A 670 -23.57 5.40 63.36
N ASP A 671 -24.77 5.06 63.84
CA ASP A 671 -25.15 3.68 64.19
C ASP A 671 -26.12 3.03 63.18
N SER A 672 -26.65 3.79 62.20
CA SER A 672 -27.65 3.26 61.25
C SER A 672 -27.70 4.02 59.93
N MET A 673 -28.10 3.32 58.87
CA MET A 673 -28.36 3.87 57.54
C MET A 673 -29.77 3.48 57.11
N LEU A 674 -30.63 4.48 56.92
CA LEU A 674 -32.04 4.30 56.57
C LEU A 674 -32.25 4.64 55.10
N HIS A 675 -32.79 3.70 54.32
CA HIS A 675 -33.22 3.96 52.95
C HIS A 675 -34.36 4.97 52.93
N LEU A 676 -34.21 6.03 52.13
CA LEU A 676 -35.21 7.08 51.95
C LEU A 676 -36.04 6.81 50.70
N HIS A 677 -35.37 6.63 49.55
CA HIS A 677 -36.03 6.44 48.26
C HIS A 677 -35.06 5.92 47.20
N THR A 678 -35.60 5.21 46.20
CA THR A 678 -34.87 4.83 44.98
C THR A 678 -35.65 5.28 43.77
N LEU A 679 -34.98 6.01 42.89
CA LEU A 679 -35.48 6.36 41.57
C LEU A 679 -34.95 5.35 40.56
N GLU A 680 -35.83 4.87 39.69
CA GLU A 680 -35.47 4.01 38.57
C GLU A 680 -35.58 4.81 37.26
N ALA A 681 -34.51 4.82 36.47
CA ALA A 681 -34.45 5.52 35.19
C ALA A 681 -33.41 4.89 34.26
N ILE A 682 -33.61 5.03 32.95
CA ILE A 682 -32.61 4.63 31.96
C ILE A 682 -31.70 5.82 31.69
N PHE A 683 -30.46 5.76 32.18
CA PHE A 683 -29.48 6.82 31.97
C PHE A 683 -28.76 6.62 30.64
N THR A 684 -28.81 7.63 29.76
CA THR A 684 -28.20 7.59 28.42
C THR A 684 -26.95 8.45 28.30
N GLU A 685 -26.65 9.26 29.31
CA GLU A 685 -25.51 10.17 29.37
C GLU A 685 -24.91 10.20 30.80
N PRO A 686 -23.64 10.63 30.98
CA PRO A 686 -23.01 10.73 32.29
C PRO A 686 -23.78 11.65 33.25
N LEU A 687 -23.88 11.23 34.52
CA LEU A 687 -24.55 11.99 35.57
C LEU A 687 -23.55 12.69 36.49
N TYR A 688 -23.74 13.98 36.70
CA TYR A 688 -22.88 14.81 37.53
C TYR A 688 -23.55 15.03 38.89
N PRO A 689 -22.92 14.68 40.02
CA PRO A 689 -23.41 15.02 41.34
C PRO A 689 -23.64 16.52 41.48
N ALA A 690 -24.78 16.88 42.03
CA ALA A 690 -25.30 18.24 41.97
C ALA A 690 -25.86 18.63 43.34
N LEU A 691 -25.52 19.82 43.80
CA LEU A 691 -25.87 20.33 45.14
C LEU A 691 -26.46 21.73 45.03
N GLY A 692 -27.45 22.04 45.86
CA GLY A 692 -28.12 23.34 45.86
C GLY A 692 -28.55 23.80 47.26
N ALA A 693 -28.49 25.11 47.52
CA ALA A 693 -28.92 25.71 48.78
C ALA A 693 -30.10 26.67 48.57
N LYS A 694 -31.22 26.43 49.25
CA LYS A 694 -32.48 27.18 49.05
C LYS A 694 -32.58 28.50 49.81
N ASP A 695 -31.92 28.59 50.96
CA ASP A 695 -31.95 29.79 51.80
C ASP A 695 -30.55 30.26 52.22
N ASN A 696 -30.44 31.55 52.55
CA ASN A 696 -29.19 32.10 53.08
C ASN A 696 -28.84 31.44 54.41
N GLY A 697 -27.56 31.09 54.59
CA GLY A 697 -27.07 30.37 55.75
C GLY A 697 -27.18 28.84 55.65
N CYS A 698 -27.82 28.29 54.61
CA CYS A 698 -27.73 26.85 54.35
C CYS A 698 -26.32 26.49 53.89
N SER A 699 -25.78 25.39 54.41
CA SER A 699 -24.50 24.84 53.99
C SER A 699 -24.59 23.37 53.63
N PHE A 700 -23.67 22.92 52.80
CA PHE A 700 -23.48 21.51 52.49
C PHE A 700 -22.00 21.21 52.27
N SER A 701 -21.57 20.02 52.65
CA SER A 701 -20.20 19.55 52.49
C SER A 701 -20.16 18.11 51.98
N LEU A 702 -19.23 17.84 51.06
CA LEU A 702 -18.94 16.49 50.59
C LEU A 702 -18.11 15.77 51.65
N CYS A 703 -18.59 14.64 52.18
CA CYS A 703 -17.85 13.89 53.18
C CYS A 703 -16.61 13.23 52.54
N GLN A 704 -15.49 13.25 53.26
CA GLN A 704 -14.37 12.37 52.93
C GLN A 704 -14.67 10.99 53.51
N LEU A 705 -14.83 10.02 52.63
CA LEU A 705 -15.11 8.63 52.97
C LEU A 705 -13.80 7.86 52.85
N GLU A 706 -13.39 7.20 53.94
CA GLU A 706 -12.22 6.32 54.00
C GLU A 706 -12.63 4.86 53.77
#